data_AF-A0A2V7AXF5-F1
#
_entry.id   AF-A0A2V7AXF5-F1
#
_cell.length_a   1.000
_cell.length_b   1.000
_cell.length_c   1.000
_cell.angle_alpha   90.00
_cell.angle_beta   90.00
_cell.angle_gamma   90.00
#
_symmetry.space_group_name_H-M   'P 1'
#
loop_
_entity.id
_entity.type
_entity.pdbx_description
1 polymer ?
#
loop_
_entity_poly.entity_id
_entity_poly.type
_entity_poly.pdbx_seq_one_letter_code
_entity_poly.pdbx_strand_id
1 'polypeptide(L)'
;MADELGAQGGAKSPQDVPGASVPFGGTVTLFFSDIRGFTDYTEQFGDEAAYRILREHNTVVRKQIEAFGGVVVKTQGDSFMVAFTTARGAILCAIAIQRAIGEANRNHSGPRIAIGIGINTGEPIQEGGDYFGSMVNLAARICATADPGQILVAETTRHVAGRIESVEYVDRGLHELKGFPEARRLCEVIWRSPESLAPAKGAAPRPGDAEETAALVQGAIGVLNRVLGLTHLDDPTFAPLIECQARAGDLRLALSRALSERRPINMKQAQDLMQPFENLMILVQDRGALSEPRWEELEANVARILGRPLVTAAARRRLSVGSAEPQTEAAQPPKTPESVEPPSSLGRLVEAPALPPPDARAAAVRWWGGAYGAWCQWKRSGIGYAHALRAELGKYPHLLSVPIQASTGHDAGRLADSYFILLEHVENQSPGFMRTVLDRAVQEAHGSLDPDVLGAALYRALVDGGRLRETFAGLVRDIIGIAIPNPGLWADGGMIEHDDVTVAVMRASGYVGDPSERTVQLTDPAERVVDHGFEVTVEPLTARFFYVKPGELKTPHDVDFKVTVGGKPSDLAWYLTLRMSLIVRSEPKLMPKEGISLPGLGREYAGAWVAVFNPDPETAASYELIVAVKPPRQQPMAGRRSPFGPSVR
;
A
#
# COMPACT_ATOMS: atom_id res chain seq x y z
N MET A 1 15.96 -33.51 68.04
CA MET A 1 15.56 -33.81 66.64
C MET A 1 14.05 -33.82 66.56
N ALA A 2 13.46 -32.63 66.56
CA ALA A 2 12.05 -32.34 66.30
C ALA A 2 11.97 -30.82 66.11
N ASP A 3 11.32 -30.37 65.04
CA ASP A 3 10.89 -29.00 64.74
C ASP A 3 10.24 -29.03 63.34
N GLU A 4 9.27 -28.19 63.00
CA GLU A 4 8.00 -27.96 63.70
C GLU A 4 6.95 -27.54 62.64
N LEU A 5 5.66 -27.62 62.95
CA LEU A 5 4.59 -27.16 62.06
C LEU A 5 4.37 -25.64 62.24
N GLY A 6 4.31 -24.88 61.14
CA GLY A 6 3.96 -23.45 61.18
C GLY A 6 3.41 -22.96 59.85
N ALA A 7 2.17 -22.46 59.85
CA ALA A 7 1.48 -21.99 58.66
C ALA A 7 1.03 -20.53 58.77
N GLN A 8 0.99 -19.85 57.61
CA GLN A 8 0.34 -18.56 57.30
C GLN A 8 0.93 -17.25 57.86
N GLY A 9 0.97 -16.24 56.97
CA GLY A 9 0.71 -14.83 57.34
C GLY A 9 1.79 -13.81 56.95
N GLY A 10 1.49 -12.90 56.02
CA GLY A 10 2.25 -11.66 55.81
C GLY A 10 2.38 -11.20 54.35
N ALA A 11 1.82 -10.04 54.01
CA ALA A 11 1.80 -9.50 52.64
C ALA A 11 2.66 -8.23 52.47
N LYS A 12 3.26 -8.11 51.27
CA LYS A 12 3.77 -6.89 50.58
C LYS A 12 4.72 -5.93 51.31
N SER A 13 5.85 -5.65 50.66
CA SER A 13 6.08 -4.34 50.03
C SER A 13 7.03 -4.47 48.81
N PRO A 14 6.81 -3.73 47.69
CA PRO A 14 7.64 -3.83 46.48
C PRO A 14 8.56 -2.61 46.25
N GLN A 15 9.81 -2.86 45.86
CA GLN A 15 10.83 -1.98 45.22
C GLN A 15 12.20 -2.68 45.43
N ASP A 16 13.16 -2.76 44.50
CA ASP A 16 13.31 -2.20 43.15
C ASP A 16 13.85 -3.25 42.16
N VAL A 17 13.46 -3.16 40.89
CA VAL A 17 14.11 -3.86 39.77
C VAL A 17 14.37 -2.84 38.66
N PRO A 18 15.59 -2.72 38.10
CA PRO A 18 15.86 -1.79 37.00
C PRO A 18 14.98 -2.10 35.79
N GLY A 19 14.23 -1.11 35.32
CA GLY A 19 13.14 -1.31 34.37
C GLY A 19 13.58 -1.89 33.02
N ALA A 20 13.19 -3.14 32.77
CA ALA A 20 13.12 -3.69 31.42
C ALA A 20 11.94 -3.05 30.67
N SER A 21 12.22 -2.29 29.61
CA SER A 21 11.19 -1.69 28.77
C SER A 21 10.44 -2.75 27.95
N VAL A 22 9.14 -2.87 28.19
CA VAL A 22 8.22 -3.79 27.50
C VAL A 22 8.01 -3.34 26.05
N PRO A 23 8.00 -4.23 25.03
CA PRO A 23 7.83 -3.80 23.64
C PRO A 23 6.44 -3.20 23.35
N PHE A 24 5.37 -3.60 24.05
CA PHE A 24 4.06 -2.92 23.99
C PHE A 24 3.36 -2.86 25.36
N GLY A 25 3.51 -1.74 26.06
CA GLY A 25 2.68 -1.38 27.22
C GLY A 25 1.37 -0.69 26.82
N GLY A 26 0.50 -1.34 26.02
CA GLY A 26 -0.74 -0.75 25.51
C GLY A 26 -1.60 -1.72 24.68
N THR A 27 -2.61 -1.18 23.98
CA THR A 27 -3.58 -1.97 23.20
C THR A 27 -2.92 -2.86 22.15
N VAL A 28 -3.24 -4.16 22.19
CA VAL A 28 -2.77 -5.21 21.26
C VAL A 28 -3.97 -6.03 20.76
N THR A 29 -3.84 -6.67 19.60
CA THR A 29 -4.80 -7.68 19.13
C THR A 29 -4.24 -9.08 19.33
N LEU A 30 -5.00 -9.92 20.02
CA LEU A 30 -4.69 -11.31 20.29
C LEU A 30 -5.51 -12.20 19.36
N PHE A 31 -4.83 -13.10 18.68
CA PHE A 31 -5.36 -14.09 17.76
C PHE A 31 -5.09 -15.49 18.33
N PHE A 32 -6.10 -16.36 18.25
CA PHE A 32 -5.98 -17.78 18.52
C PHE A 32 -6.52 -18.57 17.34
N SER A 33 -5.86 -19.68 16.98
CA SER A 33 -6.36 -20.66 16.02
C SER A 33 -6.16 -22.07 16.54
N ASP A 34 -7.05 -22.99 16.18
CA ASP A 34 -7.12 -24.33 16.75
C ASP A 34 -7.72 -25.33 15.73
N ILE A 35 -7.21 -26.57 15.67
CA ILE A 35 -7.70 -27.57 14.71
C ILE A 35 -8.98 -28.22 15.22
N ARG A 36 -9.94 -28.45 14.33
CA ARG A 36 -11.23 -29.06 14.65
C ARG A 36 -11.18 -30.57 14.44
N GLY A 37 -11.50 -31.31 15.51
CA GLY A 37 -11.50 -32.79 15.51
C GLY A 37 -10.11 -33.42 15.58
N PHE A 38 -9.06 -32.70 16.00
CA PHE A 38 -7.70 -33.22 16.02
C PHE A 38 -7.50 -34.39 17.00
N THR A 39 -8.18 -34.38 18.14
CA THR A 39 -8.18 -35.50 19.10
C THR A 39 -8.80 -36.76 18.48
N ASP A 40 -10.03 -36.66 17.98
CA ASP A 40 -10.74 -37.76 17.31
C ASP A 40 -9.94 -38.31 16.11
N TYR A 41 -9.28 -37.41 15.36
CA TYR A 41 -8.38 -37.78 14.28
C TYR A 41 -7.17 -38.59 14.77
N THR A 42 -6.59 -38.18 15.90
CA THR A 42 -5.44 -38.88 16.51
C THR A 42 -5.86 -40.26 17.02
N GLU A 43 -7.03 -40.39 17.65
CA GLU A 43 -7.58 -41.69 18.07
C GLU A 43 -7.90 -42.61 16.88
N GLN A 44 -8.38 -42.06 15.76
CA GLN A 44 -8.78 -42.84 14.59
C GLN A 44 -7.60 -43.27 13.69
N PHE A 45 -6.56 -42.44 13.56
CA PHE A 45 -5.46 -42.66 12.59
C PHE A 45 -4.07 -42.80 13.24
N GLY A 46 -3.95 -42.61 14.55
CA GLY A 46 -2.72 -42.77 15.32
C GLY A 46 -1.76 -41.58 15.28
N ASP A 47 -0.94 -41.48 16.33
CA ASP A 47 -0.05 -40.35 16.62
C ASP A 47 0.87 -39.96 15.45
N GLU A 48 1.40 -40.92 14.68
CA GLU A 48 2.32 -40.65 13.57
C GLU A 48 1.62 -40.05 12.33
N ALA A 49 0.33 -40.33 12.14
CA ALA A 49 -0.48 -39.67 11.11
C ALA A 49 -0.89 -38.26 11.57
N ALA A 50 -1.30 -38.12 12.83
CA ALA A 50 -1.64 -36.83 13.44
C ALA A 50 -0.44 -35.86 13.46
N TYR A 51 0.76 -36.33 13.83
CA TYR A 51 1.98 -35.51 13.89
C TYR A 51 2.41 -34.95 12.52
N ARG A 52 2.25 -35.72 11.43
CA ARG A 52 2.55 -35.24 10.07
C ARG A 52 1.59 -34.13 9.66
N ILE A 53 0.30 -34.35 9.83
CA ILE A 53 -0.76 -33.35 9.58
C ILE A 53 -0.52 -32.07 10.40
N LEU A 54 -0.16 -32.21 11.67
CA LEU A 54 0.18 -31.09 12.55
C LEU A 54 1.39 -30.29 12.04
N ARG A 55 2.45 -30.95 11.53
CA ARG A 55 3.62 -30.25 10.96
C ARG A 55 3.29 -29.49 9.67
N GLU A 56 2.54 -30.08 8.76
CA GLU A 56 2.11 -29.42 7.52
C GLU A 56 1.22 -28.21 7.84
N HIS A 57 0.25 -28.40 8.74
CA HIS A 57 -0.62 -27.35 9.24
C HIS A 57 0.17 -26.19 9.85
N ASN A 58 1.06 -26.48 10.81
CA ASN A 58 1.86 -25.47 11.50
C ASN A 58 2.76 -24.67 10.54
N THR A 59 3.24 -25.31 9.46
CA THR A 59 4.01 -24.65 8.40
C THR A 59 3.15 -23.63 7.64
N VAL A 60 1.94 -24.03 7.23
CA VAL A 60 1.01 -23.15 6.51
C VAL A 60 0.58 -21.96 7.38
N VAL A 61 0.23 -22.21 8.65
CA VAL A 61 -0.21 -21.17 9.59
C VAL A 61 0.89 -20.16 9.88
N ARG A 62 2.12 -20.61 10.21
CA ARG A 62 3.26 -19.72 10.49
C ARG A 62 3.58 -18.80 9.31
N LYS A 63 3.61 -19.33 8.08
CA LYS A 63 3.87 -18.54 6.87
C LYS A 63 2.90 -17.37 6.69
N GLN A 64 1.63 -17.54 7.04
CA GLN A 64 0.64 -16.46 6.97
C GLN A 64 0.68 -15.53 8.18
N ILE A 65 1.04 -16.01 9.37
CA ILE A 65 1.26 -15.15 10.54
C ILE A 65 2.38 -14.14 10.25
N GLU A 66 3.51 -14.62 9.75
CA GLU A 66 4.68 -13.83 9.40
C GLU A 66 4.37 -12.81 8.28
N ALA A 67 3.73 -13.27 7.18
CA ALA A 67 3.39 -12.40 6.05
C ALA A 67 2.46 -11.22 6.40
N PHE A 68 1.72 -11.31 7.51
CA PHE A 68 0.83 -10.26 8.02
C PHE A 68 1.38 -9.56 9.30
N GLY A 69 2.65 -9.80 9.65
CA GLY A 69 3.33 -9.13 10.77
C GLY A 69 2.82 -9.50 12.16
N GLY A 70 2.33 -10.73 12.34
CA GLY A 70 1.96 -11.27 13.64
C GLY A 70 3.14 -11.95 14.33
N VAL A 71 3.22 -11.83 15.66
CA VAL A 71 4.27 -12.47 16.48
C VAL A 71 3.68 -13.67 17.20
N VAL A 72 4.23 -14.87 16.98
CA VAL A 72 3.80 -16.09 17.68
C VAL A 72 4.27 -16.01 19.14
N VAL A 73 3.31 -15.91 20.07
CA VAL A 73 3.60 -15.85 21.51
C VAL A 73 3.92 -17.24 22.04
N LYS A 74 3.07 -18.22 21.73
CA LYS A 74 3.24 -19.64 22.08
C LYS A 74 2.36 -20.56 21.24
N THR A 75 2.72 -21.83 21.22
CA THR A 75 1.93 -22.91 20.60
C THR A 75 1.71 -24.03 21.61
N GLN A 76 0.49 -24.56 21.66
CA GLN A 76 0.12 -25.67 22.54
C GLN A 76 -0.53 -26.77 21.70
N GLY A 77 0.28 -27.75 21.27
CA GLY A 77 -0.15 -28.78 20.32
C GLY A 77 -0.44 -28.18 18.95
N ASP A 78 -1.71 -28.25 18.56
CA ASP A 78 -2.34 -27.70 17.36
C ASP A 78 -2.86 -26.26 17.51
N SER A 79 -2.94 -25.76 18.74
CA SER A 79 -3.35 -24.39 19.04
C SER A 79 -2.21 -23.37 18.93
N PHE A 80 -2.46 -22.23 18.26
CA PHE A 80 -1.56 -21.07 18.24
C PHE A 80 -2.12 -19.91 19.07
N MET A 81 -1.23 -19.18 19.74
CA MET A 81 -1.48 -17.85 20.31
C MET A 81 -0.54 -16.84 19.65
N VAL A 82 -1.11 -15.77 19.08
CA VAL A 82 -0.40 -14.79 18.26
C VAL A 82 -0.80 -13.38 18.66
N ALA A 83 0.16 -12.45 18.70
CA ALA A 83 -0.06 -11.04 18.96
C ALA A 83 0.15 -10.21 17.69
N PHE A 84 -0.74 -9.26 17.43
CA PHE A 84 -0.69 -8.31 16.32
C PHE A 84 -0.81 -6.88 16.84
N THR A 85 -0.06 -5.95 16.25
CA THR A 85 -0.17 -4.51 16.52
C THR A 85 -1.44 -3.87 15.96
N THR A 86 -2.15 -4.54 15.04
CA THR A 86 -3.40 -4.03 14.46
C THR A 86 -4.48 -5.12 14.36
N ALA A 87 -5.73 -4.73 14.63
CA ALA A 87 -6.88 -5.63 14.50
C ALA A 87 -7.12 -6.06 13.04
N ARG A 88 -6.88 -5.15 12.09
CA ARG A 88 -6.96 -5.42 10.64
C ARG A 88 -5.96 -6.48 10.18
N GLY A 89 -4.71 -6.42 10.65
CA GLY A 89 -3.67 -7.39 10.32
C GLY A 89 -4.05 -8.81 10.77
N ALA A 90 -4.52 -8.95 12.01
CA ALA A 90 -4.98 -10.22 12.56
C ALA A 90 -6.14 -10.84 11.74
N ILE A 91 -7.10 -10.03 11.31
CA ILE A 91 -8.26 -10.50 10.52
C ILE A 91 -7.84 -10.90 9.10
N LEU A 92 -6.99 -10.11 8.43
CA LEU A 92 -6.50 -10.47 7.10
C LEU A 92 -5.62 -11.73 7.12
N CYS A 93 -4.79 -11.89 8.17
CA CYS A 93 -4.06 -13.11 8.43
C CYS A 93 -4.99 -14.32 8.58
N ALA A 94 -6.05 -14.19 9.39
CA ALA A 94 -7.06 -15.25 9.57
C ALA A 94 -7.66 -15.73 8.23
N ILE A 95 -8.00 -14.78 7.36
CA ILE A 95 -8.53 -15.05 6.02
C ILE A 95 -7.50 -15.76 5.14
N ALA A 96 -6.24 -15.31 5.16
CA ALA A 96 -5.17 -15.91 4.38
C ALA A 96 -4.86 -17.34 4.82
N ILE A 97 -4.81 -17.62 6.13
CA ILE A 97 -4.67 -18.97 6.69
C ILE A 97 -5.81 -19.87 6.20
N GLN A 98 -7.05 -19.42 6.37
CA GLN A 98 -8.23 -20.19 5.98
C GLN A 98 -8.29 -20.48 4.48
N ARG A 99 -7.86 -19.53 3.62
CA ARG A 99 -7.72 -19.74 2.17
C ARG A 99 -6.63 -20.77 1.83
N ALA A 100 -5.45 -20.66 2.46
CA ALA A 100 -4.33 -21.57 2.23
C ALA A 100 -4.64 -23.01 2.67
N ILE A 101 -5.29 -23.20 3.82
CA ILE A 101 -5.77 -24.52 4.26
C ILE A 101 -6.86 -25.05 3.31
N GLY A 102 -7.78 -24.19 2.88
CA GLY A 102 -8.78 -24.53 1.87
C GLY A 102 -8.18 -24.99 0.54
N GLU A 103 -7.01 -24.49 0.16
CA GLU A 103 -6.27 -24.90 -1.03
C GLU A 103 -5.48 -26.19 -0.83
N ALA A 104 -4.76 -26.33 0.30
CA ALA A 104 -4.10 -27.58 0.67
C ALA A 104 -5.09 -28.76 0.65
N ASN A 105 -6.28 -28.58 1.24
CA ASN A 105 -7.37 -29.56 1.25
C ASN A 105 -7.97 -29.90 -0.13
N ARG A 106 -7.77 -29.06 -1.17
CA ARG A 106 -8.17 -29.38 -2.55
C ARG A 106 -7.13 -30.22 -3.28
N ASN A 107 -5.86 -30.04 -2.92
CA ASN A 107 -4.72 -30.68 -3.58
C ASN A 107 -4.28 -31.97 -2.88
N HIS A 108 -4.81 -32.28 -1.69
CA HIS A 108 -4.55 -33.50 -0.94
C HIS A 108 -5.71 -34.50 -1.07
N SER A 109 -5.40 -35.79 -1.24
CA SER A 109 -6.37 -36.89 -1.30
C SER A 109 -6.77 -37.45 0.08
N GLY A 110 -6.26 -36.85 1.16
CA GLY A 110 -6.41 -37.32 2.53
C GLY A 110 -7.51 -36.64 3.35
N PRO A 111 -7.55 -36.90 4.66
CA PRO A 111 -8.47 -36.28 5.62
C PRO A 111 -8.33 -34.74 5.61
N ARG A 112 -9.46 -34.04 5.54
CA ARG A 112 -9.48 -32.58 5.41
C ARG A 112 -9.35 -31.90 6.76
N ILE A 113 -8.36 -31.03 6.89
CA ILE A 113 -8.08 -30.27 8.12
C ILE A 113 -8.90 -28.99 8.09
N ALA A 114 -9.60 -28.67 9.19
CA ALA A 114 -10.29 -27.40 9.34
C ALA A 114 -9.91 -26.75 10.67
N ILE A 115 -9.83 -25.42 10.70
CA ILE A 115 -9.53 -24.66 11.91
C ILE A 115 -10.66 -23.69 12.26
N GLY A 116 -10.85 -23.46 13.55
CA GLY A 116 -11.54 -22.28 14.06
C GLY A 116 -10.52 -21.20 14.41
N ILE A 117 -10.91 -19.93 14.26
CA ILE A 117 -10.09 -18.77 14.65
C ILE A 117 -10.90 -17.83 15.53
N GLY A 118 -10.29 -17.33 16.60
CA GLY A 118 -10.85 -16.31 17.49
C GLY A 118 -9.92 -15.12 17.70
N ILE A 119 -10.45 -13.90 17.63
CA ILE A 119 -9.66 -12.67 17.74
C ILE A 119 -10.31 -11.68 18.72
N ASN A 120 -9.49 -11.10 19.61
CA ASN A 120 -9.89 -10.02 20.53
C ASN A 120 -8.84 -8.90 20.58
N THR A 121 -9.25 -7.67 20.85
CA THR A 121 -8.38 -6.49 20.93
C THR A 121 -8.60 -5.78 22.25
N GLY A 122 -7.51 -5.44 22.96
CA GLY A 122 -7.55 -4.79 24.26
C GLY A 122 -6.17 -4.71 24.92
N GLU A 123 -6.15 -4.49 26.23
CA GLU A 123 -4.93 -4.21 27.01
C GLU A 123 -4.66 -5.33 28.02
N PRO A 124 -4.00 -6.43 27.60
CA PRO A 124 -3.55 -7.49 28.50
C PRO A 124 -2.30 -7.07 29.29
N ILE A 125 -2.01 -7.79 30.37
CA ILE A 125 -0.74 -7.64 31.08
C ILE A 125 0.33 -8.41 30.28
N GLN A 126 1.44 -7.76 29.92
CA GLN A 126 2.58 -8.41 29.27
C GLN A 126 3.71 -8.65 30.29
N GLU A 127 4.20 -9.88 30.37
CA GLU A 127 5.30 -10.26 31.27
C GLU A 127 6.15 -11.37 30.60
N GLY A 128 7.47 -11.21 30.59
CA GLY A 128 8.40 -12.22 30.05
C GLY A 128 8.25 -12.56 28.56
N GLY A 129 7.53 -11.74 27.79
CA GLY A 129 7.17 -12.02 26.39
C GLY A 129 5.84 -12.75 26.21
N ASP A 130 5.18 -13.16 27.30
CA ASP A 130 3.84 -13.74 27.31
C ASP A 130 2.78 -12.69 27.69
N TYR A 131 1.50 -13.00 27.46
CA TYR A 131 0.37 -12.14 27.81
C TYR A 131 -0.61 -12.84 28.75
N PHE A 132 -1.10 -12.10 29.73
CA PHE A 132 -2.00 -12.56 30.80
C PHE A 132 -3.23 -11.67 30.95
N GLY A 133 -4.26 -12.22 31.60
CA GLY A 133 -5.47 -11.50 32.00
C GLY A 133 -6.71 -11.81 31.14
N SER A 134 -7.78 -11.07 31.41
CA SER A 134 -9.12 -11.31 30.84
C SER A 134 -9.17 -11.20 29.31
N MET A 135 -8.37 -10.32 28.70
CA MET A 135 -8.37 -10.11 27.24
C MET A 135 -7.80 -11.32 26.47
N VAL A 136 -6.83 -12.02 27.07
CA VAL A 136 -6.25 -13.27 26.54
C VAL A 136 -7.26 -14.40 26.65
N ASN A 137 -7.87 -14.55 27.83
CA ASN A 137 -8.91 -15.53 28.08
C ASN A 137 -10.11 -15.33 27.14
N LEU A 138 -10.46 -14.08 26.80
CA LEU A 138 -11.55 -13.78 25.89
C LEU A 138 -11.23 -14.25 24.46
N ALA A 139 -10.04 -13.92 23.93
CA ALA A 139 -9.61 -14.37 22.61
C ALA A 139 -9.64 -15.92 22.49
N ALA A 140 -9.11 -16.61 23.50
CA ALA A 140 -9.10 -18.07 23.56
C ALA A 140 -10.52 -18.68 23.63
N ARG A 141 -11.47 -18.04 24.34
CA ARG A 141 -12.87 -18.50 24.39
C ARG A 141 -13.62 -18.25 23.09
N ILE A 142 -13.37 -17.12 22.42
CA ILE A 142 -13.92 -16.83 21.08
C ILE A 142 -13.41 -17.87 20.07
N CYS A 143 -12.13 -18.25 20.15
CA CYS A 143 -11.58 -19.32 19.31
C CYS A 143 -12.28 -20.64 19.61
N ALA A 144 -12.44 -21.03 20.88
CA ALA A 144 -13.11 -22.28 21.26
C ALA A 144 -14.59 -22.36 20.78
N THR A 145 -15.26 -21.23 20.56
CA THR A 145 -16.62 -21.18 19.97
C THR A 145 -16.67 -21.17 18.44
N ALA A 146 -15.53 -21.02 17.74
CA ALA A 146 -15.50 -20.91 16.28
C ALA A 146 -15.58 -22.28 15.59
N ASP A 147 -16.54 -22.43 14.68
CA ASP A 147 -16.80 -23.63 13.87
C ASP A 147 -15.66 -23.95 12.86
N PRO A 148 -15.63 -25.16 12.27
CA PRO A 148 -14.67 -25.55 11.24
C PRO A 148 -14.64 -24.60 10.02
N GLY A 149 -13.57 -23.83 9.86
CA GLY A 149 -13.40 -22.85 8.80
C GLY A 149 -13.93 -21.44 9.14
N GLN A 150 -14.43 -21.23 10.36
CA GLN A 150 -14.99 -19.97 10.83
C GLN A 150 -13.91 -19.06 11.42
N ILE A 151 -14.12 -17.75 11.30
CA ILE A 151 -13.32 -16.72 11.97
C ILE A 151 -14.30 -15.88 12.80
N LEU A 152 -14.17 -15.91 14.12
CA LEU A 152 -14.95 -15.08 15.04
C LEU A 152 -14.08 -13.98 15.65
N VAL A 153 -14.67 -12.79 15.79
CA VAL A 153 -14.02 -11.62 16.40
C VAL A 153 -14.90 -11.01 17.48
N ALA A 154 -14.28 -10.45 18.51
CA ALA A 154 -14.97 -9.60 19.46
C ALA A 154 -15.52 -8.33 18.79
N GLU A 155 -16.63 -7.81 19.28
CA GLU A 155 -17.20 -6.52 18.86
C GLU A 155 -16.16 -5.37 18.94
N THR A 156 -15.30 -5.36 19.96
CA THR A 156 -14.19 -4.40 20.08
C THR A 156 -13.20 -4.52 18.93
N THR A 157 -12.80 -5.73 18.55
CA THR A 157 -11.91 -5.99 17.41
C THR A 157 -12.52 -5.55 16.09
N ARG A 158 -13.82 -5.81 15.87
CA ARG A 158 -14.55 -5.30 14.70
C ARG A 158 -14.49 -3.78 14.63
N HIS A 159 -14.77 -3.09 15.74
CA HIS A 159 -14.76 -1.63 15.79
C HIS A 159 -13.36 -1.04 15.56
N VAL A 160 -12.32 -1.61 16.17
CA VAL A 160 -10.92 -1.16 16.01
C VAL A 160 -10.36 -1.47 14.62
N ALA A 161 -10.72 -2.61 14.00
CA ALA A 161 -10.32 -2.95 12.63
C ALA A 161 -10.99 -2.06 11.57
N GLY A 162 -12.19 -1.57 11.89
CA GLY A 162 -13.06 -0.84 10.99
C GLY A 162 -13.49 -1.69 9.78
N ARG A 163 -13.97 -1.02 8.73
CA ARG A 163 -14.28 -1.67 7.46
C ARG A 163 -12.99 -2.17 6.79
N ILE A 164 -12.97 -3.45 6.44
CA ILE A 164 -11.94 -4.08 5.62
C ILE A 164 -12.58 -4.40 4.26
N GLU A 165 -11.86 -4.16 3.17
CA GLU A 165 -12.35 -4.39 1.81
C GLU A 165 -12.47 -5.89 1.51
N SER A 166 -13.55 -6.29 0.82
CA SER A 166 -13.88 -7.69 0.52
C SER A 166 -13.97 -8.61 1.76
N VAL A 167 -14.32 -8.03 2.92
CA VAL A 167 -14.54 -8.73 4.19
C VAL A 167 -15.84 -8.24 4.82
N GLU A 168 -16.79 -9.15 5.01
CA GLU A 168 -18.06 -8.85 5.68
C GLU A 168 -18.02 -9.33 7.14
N TYR A 169 -18.59 -8.54 8.04
CA TYR A 169 -18.77 -8.89 9.45
C TYR A 169 -20.24 -9.17 9.76
N VAL A 170 -20.62 -10.43 9.81
CA VAL A 170 -21.96 -10.87 10.20
C VAL A 170 -22.06 -10.89 11.72
N ASP A 171 -22.97 -10.11 12.30
CA ASP A 171 -23.23 -10.16 13.74
C ASP A 171 -23.84 -11.52 14.11
N ARG A 172 -23.22 -12.21 15.07
CA ARG A 172 -23.67 -13.51 15.59
C ARG A 172 -24.36 -13.39 16.96
N GLY A 173 -24.65 -12.17 17.41
CA GLY A 173 -25.38 -11.89 18.64
C GLY A 173 -24.52 -12.04 19.90
N LEU A 174 -25.18 -12.13 21.06
CA LEU A 174 -24.54 -12.31 22.36
C LEU A 174 -24.28 -13.79 22.66
N HIS A 175 -23.05 -14.11 23.07
CA HIS A 175 -22.61 -15.47 23.42
C HIS A 175 -22.20 -15.52 24.90
N GLU A 176 -22.68 -16.53 25.63
CA GLU A 176 -22.20 -16.81 26.99
C GLU A 176 -20.86 -17.56 26.92
N LEU A 177 -19.79 -16.91 27.38
CA LEU A 177 -18.43 -17.45 27.30
C LEU A 177 -17.95 -17.93 28.68
N LYS A 178 -17.55 -19.20 28.78
CA LYS A 178 -17.11 -19.84 30.03
C LYS A 178 -16.01 -19.03 30.74
N GLY A 179 -16.35 -18.48 31.90
CA GLY A 179 -15.46 -17.65 32.73
C GLY A 179 -15.75 -16.15 32.67
N PHE A 180 -16.74 -15.71 31.90
CA PHE A 180 -17.22 -14.33 31.87
C PHE A 180 -18.64 -14.24 32.44
N PRO A 181 -18.93 -13.28 33.34
CA PRO A 181 -20.27 -13.13 33.94
C PRO A 181 -21.28 -12.43 33.01
N GLU A 182 -20.80 -11.81 31.94
CA GLU A 182 -21.60 -11.10 30.94
C GLU A 182 -21.43 -11.79 29.58
N ALA A 183 -22.53 -11.97 28.85
CA ALA A 183 -22.48 -12.42 27.47
C ALA A 183 -21.75 -11.38 26.59
N ARG A 184 -20.99 -11.84 25.60
CA ARG A 184 -20.17 -11.00 24.72
C ARG A 184 -20.69 -11.07 23.29
N ARG A 185 -20.79 -9.92 22.61
CA ARG A 185 -21.21 -9.88 21.20
C ARG A 185 -20.07 -10.31 20.30
N LEU A 186 -20.32 -11.30 19.46
CA LEU A 186 -19.35 -11.85 18.51
C LEU A 186 -19.78 -11.54 17.07
N CYS A 187 -18.82 -11.25 16.21
CA CYS A 187 -19.03 -11.11 14.77
C CYS A 187 -18.24 -12.19 14.03
N GLU A 188 -18.86 -12.81 13.04
CA GLU A 188 -18.17 -13.68 12.10
C GLU A 188 -17.60 -12.88 10.94
N VAL A 189 -16.36 -13.17 10.58
CA VAL A 189 -15.70 -12.65 9.39
C VAL A 189 -15.98 -13.61 8.22
N ILE A 190 -16.76 -13.15 7.24
CA ILE A 190 -17.07 -13.89 6.01
C ILE A 190 -15.96 -13.66 4.99
N TRP A 191 -15.41 -14.77 4.47
CA TRP A 191 -14.20 -14.75 3.65
C TRP A 191 -14.28 -15.63 2.38
N ARG A 192 -15.42 -16.31 2.17
CA ARG A 192 -15.74 -17.14 1.00
C ARG A 192 -16.90 -16.52 0.23
N SER A 193 -16.74 -16.30 -1.08
CA SER A 193 -17.84 -15.92 -1.97
C SER A 193 -18.60 -17.17 -2.45
N PRO A 194 -19.91 -17.09 -2.77
CA PRO A 194 -20.73 -18.26 -3.13
C PRO A 194 -20.32 -19.00 -4.41
N GLU A 195 -19.48 -18.41 -5.25
CA GLU A 195 -19.10 -18.96 -6.57
C GLU A 195 -18.14 -20.17 -6.51
N SER A 196 -17.63 -20.56 -5.33
CA SER A 196 -16.61 -21.64 -5.21
C SER A 196 -17.15 -23.07 -5.39
N LEU A 197 -18.23 -23.27 -6.14
CA LEU A 197 -18.99 -24.52 -6.28
C LEU A 197 -19.38 -24.84 -7.75
N ALA A 198 -18.45 -24.76 -8.69
CA ALA A 198 -18.61 -25.30 -10.06
C ALA A 198 -17.28 -25.78 -10.70
N PRO A 199 -17.26 -26.87 -11.52
CA PRO A 199 -16.03 -27.44 -12.13
C PRO A 199 -15.73 -26.94 -13.57
N ALA A 200 -14.53 -27.29 -14.11
CA ALA A 200 -13.81 -26.53 -15.15
C ALA A 200 -13.72 -27.10 -16.60
N LYS A 201 -13.38 -26.20 -17.58
CA LYS A 201 -12.65 -26.32 -18.91
C LYS A 201 -12.79 -24.98 -19.71
N GLY A 202 -12.02 -24.59 -20.75
CA GLY A 202 -10.77 -25.07 -21.40
C GLY A 202 -10.45 -24.36 -22.75
N ALA A 203 -9.26 -24.60 -23.35
CA ALA A 203 -8.77 -24.24 -24.72
C ALA A 203 -8.18 -22.82 -25.03
N ALA A 204 -7.23 -22.71 -26.00
CA ALA A 204 -6.35 -21.55 -26.29
C ALA A 204 -6.18 -21.17 -27.81
N PRO A 205 -5.72 -19.95 -28.18
CA PRO A 205 -5.88 -19.33 -29.53
C PRO A 205 -4.56 -19.11 -30.34
N ARG A 206 -4.63 -18.43 -31.51
CA ARG A 206 -3.60 -18.38 -32.58
C ARG A 206 -2.78 -17.06 -32.66
N PRO A 207 -1.70 -17.01 -33.47
CA PRO A 207 -0.70 -15.93 -33.39
C PRO A 207 -1.10 -14.56 -33.93
N GLY A 208 -1.92 -14.47 -34.97
CA GLY A 208 -2.36 -13.18 -35.54
C GLY A 208 -3.30 -12.42 -34.61
N ASP A 209 -4.10 -13.16 -33.84
CA ASP A 209 -5.06 -12.61 -32.87
C ASP A 209 -4.36 -11.96 -31.67
N ALA A 210 -3.07 -12.28 -31.42
CA ALA A 210 -2.38 -11.93 -30.17
C ALA A 210 -2.02 -10.44 -30.06
N GLU A 211 -1.63 -9.79 -31.15
CA GLU A 211 -1.29 -8.35 -31.16
C GLU A 211 -2.54 -7.47 -31.04
N GLU A 212 -3.60 -7.81 -31.79
CA GLU A 212 -4.90 -7.14 -31.71
C GLU A 212 -5.56 -7.35 -30.33
N THR A 213 -5.45 -8.56 -29.76
CA THR A 213 -5.92 -8.85 -28.40
C THR A 213 -5.12 -8.06 -27.35
N ALA A 214 -3.80 -7.96 -27.48
CA ALA A 214 -2.98 -7.20 -26.56
C ALA A 214 -3.33 -5.70 -26.55
N ALA A 215 -3.53 -5.10 -27.74
CA ALA A 215 -3.93 -3.70 -27.88
C ALA A 215 -5.31 -3.42 -27.26
N LEU A 216 -6.30 -4.28 -27.52
CA LEU A 216 -7.65 -4.17 -26.94
C LEU A 216 -7.65 -4.34 -25.41
N VAL A 217 -6.87 -5.27 -24.88
CA VAL A 217 -6.78 -5.51 -23.42
C VAL A 217 -6.05 -4.36 -22.71
N GLN A 218 -5.03 -3.75 -23.34
CA GLN A 218 -4.43 -2.50 -22.85
C GLN A 218 -5.44 -1.33 -22.88
N GLY A 219 -6.30 -1.25 -23.89
CA GLY A 219 -7.43 -0.32 -23.91
C GLY A 219 -8.42 -0.53 -22.74
N ALA A 220 -8.69 -1.79 -22.39
CA ALA A 220 -9.58 -2.17 -21.29
C ALA A 220 -9.00 -1.85 -19.90
N ILE A 221 -7.77 -2.31 -19.61
CA ILE A 221 -6.96 -1.88 -18.44
C ILE A 221 -6.92 -0.35 -18.35
N GLY A 222 -6.81 0.25 -19.54
CA GLY A 222 -7.02 1.65 -19.84
C GLY A 222 -8.32 2.25 -19.33
N VAL A 223 -9.51 1.74 -19.59
CA VAL A 223 -10.73 2.33 -19.03
C VAL A 223 -10.80 2.13 -17.51
N LEU A 224 -10.26 1.04 -16.99
CA LEU A 224 -10.36 0.69 -15.57
C LEU A 224 -9.61 1.63 -14.61
N ASN A 225 -8.37 2.06 -14.87
CA ASN A 225 -7.77 3.07 -13.95
C ASN A 225 -8.40 4.47 -14.09
N ARG A 226 -9.25 4.70 -15.10
CA ARG A 226 -10.02 5.94 -15.24
C ARG A 226 -11.11 5.93 -14.17
N VAL A 227 -11.80 4.80 -14.05
CA VAL A 227 -12.73 4.50 -12.96
C VAL A 227 -12.02 4.53 -11.60
N LEU A 228 -10.86 3.89 -11.43
CA LEU A 228 -10.08 3.84 -10.16
C LEU A 228 -9.63 5.20 -9.59
N GLY A 229 -9.83 6.31 -10.31
CA GLY A 229 -9.69 7.65 -9.72
C GLY A 229 -10.67 8.66 -10.28
N LEU A 230 -11.88 8.19 -10.59
CA LEU A 230 -13.06 8.99 -10.29
C LEU A 230 -13.06 9.34 -8.79
N THR A 231 -13.61 10.49 -8.45
CA THR A 231 -13.87 10.93 -7.08
C THR A 231 -15.30 11.47 -7.05
N HIS A 232 -15.99 11.29 -5.92
CA HIS A 232 -17.30 11.89 -5.72
C HIS A 232 -17.14 13.20 -4.95
N LEU A 233 -17.61 14.30 -5.54
CA LEU A 233 -17.19 15.66 -5.20
C LEU A 233 -17.64 16.10 -3.81
N ASP A 234 -18.79 15.61 -3.36
CA ASP A 234 -19.39 15.98 -2.07
C ASP A 234 -19.14 14.92 -0.99
N ASP A 235 -18.66 13.74 -1.39
CA ASP A 235 -18.54 12.57 -0.51
C ASP A 235 -17.38 11.67 -0.99
N PRO A 236 -16.15 11.89 -0.50
CA PRO A 236 -15.02 11.01 -0.84
C PRO A 236 -15.19 9.57 -0.32
N THR A 237 -16.23 9.30 0.49
CA THR A 237 -16.60 7.96 0.96
C THR A 237 -17.78 7.36 0.18
N PHE A 238 -18.23 7.97 -0.93
CA PHE A 238 -19.42 7.57 -1.69
C PHE A 238 -19.37 6.10 -2.11
N ALA A 239 -20.03 5.26 -1.31
CA ALA A 239 -19.88 3.81 -1.35
C ALA A 239 -20.16 3.18 -2.74
N PRO A 240 -21.14 3.66 -3.54
CA PRO A 240 -21.34 3.15 -4.91
C PRO A 240 -20.13 3.35 -5.81
N LEU A 241 -19.42 4.48 -5.69
CA LEU A 241 -18.21 4.72 -6.47
C LEU A 241 -17.07 3.83 -5.98
N ILE A 242 -16.86 3.71 -4.66
CA ILE A 242 -15.81 2.85 -4.10
C ILE A 242 -16.03 1.38 -4.50
N GLU A 243 -17.27 0.89 -4.50
CA GLU A 243 -17.60 -0.46 -4.95
C GLU A 243 -17.34 -0.65 -6.45
N CYS A 244 -17.69 0.33 -7.28
CA CYS A 244 -17.36 0.34 -8.71
C CYS A 244 -15.84 0.33 -8.94
N GLN A 245 -15.08 1.06 -8.12
CA GLN A 245 -13.62 1.07 -8.16
C GLN A 245 -13.01 -0.27 -7.76
N ALA A 246 -13.47 -0.90 -6.68
CA ALA A 246 -13.04 -2.24 -6.28
C ALA A 246 -13.23 -3.26 -7.42
N ARG A 247 -14.44 -3.30 -8.01
CA ARG A 247 -14.75 -4.16 -9.17
C ARG A 247 -13.88 -3.85 -10.39
N ALA A 248 -13.56 -2.59 -10.64
CA ALA A 248 -12.66 -2.19 -11.72
C ALA A 248 -11.20 -2.61 -11.45
N GLY A 249 -10.75 -2.59 -10.20
CA GLY A 249 -9.42 -3.04 -9.78
C GLY A 249 -9.22 -4.54 -9.96
N ASP A 250 -10.22 -5.35 -9.56
CA ASP A 250 -10.21 -6.80 -9.73
C ASP A 250 -10.19 -7.20 -11.21
N LEU A 251 -11.06 -6.60 -12.04
CA LEU A 251 -11.11 -6.87 -13.48
C LEU A 251 -9.78 -6.48 -14.16
N ARG A 252 -9.16 -5.37 -13.75
CA ARG A 252 -7.85 -4.96 -14.28
C ARG A 252 -6.78 -5.99 -13.98
N LEU A 253 -6.69 -6.45 -12.74
CA LEU A 253 -5.69 -7.41 -12.30
C LEU A 253 -5.84 -8.75 -13.05
N ALA A 254 -7.07 -9.17 -13.33
CA ALA A 254 -7.35 -10.35 -14.16
C ALA A 254 -6.87 -10.18 -15.60
N LEU A 255 -7.15 -9.02 -16.22
CA LEU A 255 -6.72 -8.71 -17.60
C LEU A 255 -5.18 -8.60 -17.72
N SER A 256 -4.51 -7.94 -16.77
CA SER A 256 -3.04 -7.84 -16.75
C SER A 256 -2.36 -9.21 -16.64
N ARG A 257 -2.88 -10.11 -15.80
CA ARG A 257 -2.36 -11.49 -15.65
C ARG A 257 -2.56 -12.33 -16.90
N ALA A 258 -3.71 -12.22 -17.54
CA ALA A 258 -3.97 -12.97 -18.77
C ALA A 258 -3.06 -12.53 -19.92
N LEU A 259 -2.70 -11.24 -19.98
CA LEU A 259 -1.68 -10.67 -20.88
C LEU A 259 -0.28 -11.26 -20.60
N SER A 260 0.21 -11.20 -19.36
CA SER A 260 1.57 -11.64 -19.02
C SER A 260 1.76 -13.16 -19.17
N GLU A 261 0.75 -13.95 -18.83
CA GLU A 261 0.76 -15.40 -18.96
C GLU A 261 0.42 -15.89 -20.39
N ARG A 262 0.18 -14.98 -21.34
CA ARG A 262 -0.29 -15.28 -22.72
C ARG A 262 -1.49 -16.23 -22.77
N ARG A 263 -2.40 -16.12 -21.80
CA ARG A 263 -3.60 -16.98 -21.75
C ARG A 263 -4.60 -16.55 -22.84
N PRO A 264 -5.42 -17.49 -23.36
CA PRO A 264 -6.66 -17.15 -24.04
C PRO A 264 -7.51 -16.20 -23.20
N ILE A 265 -7.73 -14.99 -23.71
CA ILE A 265 -8.75 -14.08 -23.18
C ILE A 265 -9.99 -14.26 -24.04
N ASN A 266 -11.11 -14.67 -23.42
CA ASN A 266 -12.39 -14.69 -24.11
C ASN A 266 -12.85 -13.23 -24.32
N MET A 267 -12.50 -12.66 -25.46
CA MET A 267 -12.63 -11.21 -25.70
C MET A 267 -14.07 -10.72 -25.55
N LYS A 268 -15.07 -11.52 -25.96
CA LYS A 268 -16.48 -11.18 -25.76
C LYS A 268 -16.84 -11.04 -24.28
N GLN A 269 -16.38 -11.98 -23.46
CA GLN A 269 -16.63 -11.99 -22.02
C GLN A 269 -15.85 -10.87 -21.30
N ALA A 270 -14.67 -10.50 -21.80
CA ALA A 270 -13.94 -9.32 -21.33
C ALA A 270 -14.67 -8.01 -21.70
N GLN A 271 -15.18 -7.87 -22.93
CA GLN A 271 -16.00 -6.73 -23.35
C GLN A 271 -17.29 -6.63 -22.54
N ASP A 272 -18.03 -7.73 -22.35
CA ASP A 272 -19.26 -7.77 -21.55
C ASP A 272 -19.03 -7.29 -20.10
N LEU A 273 -17.86 -7.59 -19.52
CA LEU A 273 -17.45 -7.13 -18.17
C LEU A 273 -16.92 -5.68 -18.16
N MET A 274 -16.36 -5.20 -19.27
CA MET A 274 -15.84 -3.84 -19.43
C MET A 274 -16.94 -2.80 -19.73
N GLN A 275 -17.95 -3.18 -20.50
CA GLN A 275 -19.04 -2.33 -20.99
C GLN A 275 -19.66 -1.40 -19.91
N PRO A 276 -19.93 -1.85 -18.66
CA PRO A 276 -20.53 -0.99 -17.63
C PRO A 276 -19.61 0.17 -17.22
N PHE A 277 -18.31 -0.07 -17.20
CA PHE A 277 -17.28 0.92 -16.84
C PHE A 277 -17.07 1.92 -17.97
N GLU A 278 -17.05 1.47 -19.23
CA GLU A 278 -17.02 2.33 -20.41
C GLU A 278 -18.26 3.25 -20.46
N ASN A 279 -19.45 2.68 -20.27
CA ASN A 279 -20.70 3.44 -20.23
C ASN A 279 -20.71 4.47 -19.08
N LEU A 280 -20.20 4.12 -17.88
CA LEU A 280 -20.08 5.07 -16.78
C LEU A 280 -19.11 6.21 -17.13
N MET A 281 -17.97 5.91 -17.76
CA MET A 281 -17.03 6.96 -18.19
C MET A 281 -17.65 7.90 -19.24
N ILE A 282 -18.43 7.37 -20.19
CA ILE A 282 -19.16 8.18 -21.19
C ILE A 282 -20.21 9.09 -20.51
N LEU A 283 -20.97 8.57 -19.53
CA LEU A 283 -21.93 9.37 -18.75
C LEU A 283 -21.25 10.51 -17.97
N VAL A 284 -20.02 10.30 -17.48
CA VAL A 284 -19.26 11.30 -16.70
C VAL A 284 -18.52 12.31 -17.60
N GLN A 285 -18.04 11.90 -18.78
CA GLN A 285 -17.14 12.73 -19.61
C GLN A 285 -17.82 13.40 -20.82
N ASP A 286 -18.67 12.71 -21.60
CA ASP A 286 -19.09 13.15 -22.95
C ASP A 286 -20.53 13.70 -23.03
N ARG A 287 -21.07 14.20 -21.91
CA ARG A 287 -22.50 14.55 -21.77
C ARG A 287 -23.06 15.54 -22.81
N GLY A 288 -22.23 16.43 -23.35
CA GLY A 288 -22.66 17.50 -24.26
C GLY A 288 -22.87 17.07 -25.73
N ALA A 289 -22.45 15.84 -26.09
CA ALA A 289 -22.47 15.35 -27.48
C ALA A 289 -23.49 14.21 -27.72
N LEU A 290 -24.23 13.79 -26.68
CA LEU A 290 -25.12 12.63 -26.71
C LEU A 290 -26.57 13.04 -26.99
N SER A 291 -27.27 12.25 -27.80
CA SER A 291 -28.72 12.40 -28.02
C SER A 291 -29.52 11.79 -26.86
N GLU A 292 -30.65 12.41 -26.51
CA GLU A 292 -31.62 11.94 -25.48
C GLU A 292 -31.82 10.41 -25.43
N PRO A 293 -32.23 9.70 -26.51
CA PRO A 293 -32.46 8.25 -26.43
C PRO A 293 -31.19 7.44 -26.15
N ARG A 294 -30.00 7.94 -26.55
CA ARG A 294 -28.71 7.30 -26.26
C ARG A 294 -28.25 7.59 -24.83
N TRP A 295 -28.67 8.72 -24.26
CA TRP A 295 -28.47 9.03 -22.85
C TRP A 295 -29.26 8.06 -21.96
N GLU A 296 -30.56 7.87 -22.23
CA GLU A 296 -31.42 6.94 -21.48
C GLU A 296 -30.91 5.49 -21.52
N GLU A 297 -30.44 5.02 -22.68
CA GLU A 297 -29.86 3.67 -22.85
C GLU A 297 -28.62 3.46 -21.96
N LEU A 298 -27.70 4.43 -21.93
CA LEU A 298 -26.49 4.39 -21.11
C LEU A 298 -26.81 4.47 -19.61
N GLU A 299 -27.74 5.35 -19.20
CA GLU A 299 -28.21 5.41 -17.81
C GLU A 299 -28.82 4.08 -17.36
N ALA A 300 -29.69 3.48 -18.17
CA ALA A 300 -30.31 2.19 -17.84
C ALA A 300 -29.27 1.06 -17.70
N ASN A 301 -28.24 1.04 -18.55
CA ASN A 301 -27.19 0.04 -18.52
C ASN A 301 -26.33 0.15 -17.23
N VAL A 302 -25.82 1.34 -16.93
CA VAL A 302 -24.98 1.59 -15.75
C VAL A 302 -25.78 1.42 -14.46
N ALA A 303 -27.03 1.90 -14.42
CA ALA A 303 -27.91 1.76 -13.26
C ALA A 303 -28.17 0.30 -12.88
N ARG A 304 -28.23 -0.60 -13.87
CA ARG A 304 -28.49 -2.03 -13.68
C ARG A 304 -27.30 -2.79 -13.11
N ILE A 305 -26.06 -2.44 -13.49
CA ILE A 305 -24.86 -3.24 -13.13
C ILE A 305 -24.01 -2.57 -12.04
N LEU A 306 -23.77 -1.27 -12.16
CA LEU A 306 -22.96 -0.49 -11.20
C LEU A 306 -23.83 0.28 -10.20
N GLY A 307 -25.13 0.38 -10.47
CA GLY A 307 -26.12 0.90 -9.53
C GLY A 307 -26.62 2.29 -9.88
N ARG A 308 -27.93 2.48 -9.71
CA ARG A 308 -28.63 3.76 -9.91
C ARG A 308 -28.03 4.96 -9.15
N PRO A 309 -27.45 4.82 -7.94
CA PRO A 309 -26.77 5.93 -7.26
C PRO A 309 -25.59 6.52 -8.05
N LEU A 310 -24.79 5.68 -8.73
CA LEU A 310 -23.68 6.14 -9.57
C LEU A 310 -24.18 6.94 -10.78
N VAL A 311 -25.26 6.49 -11.42
CA VAL A 311 -25.92 7.23 -12.51
C VAL A 311 -26.47 8.56 -12.02
N THR A 312 -27.15 8.58 -10.87
CA THR A 312 -27.66 9.83 -10.27
C THR A 312 -26.53 10.80 -9.92
N ALA A 313 -25.39 10.30 -9.43
CA ALA A 313 -24.22 11.13 -9.12
C ALA A 313 -23.54 11.67 -10.39
N ALA A 314 -23.38 10.86 -11.44
CA ALA A 314 -22.94 11.32 -12.76
C ALA A 314 -23.89 12.39 -13.34
N ALA A 315 -25.20 12.11 -13.32
CA ALA A 315 -26.24 13.00 -13.83
C ALA A 315 -26.33 14.33 -13.07
N ARG A 316 -25.92 14.38 -11.80
CA ARG A 316 -25.82 15.59 -10.98
C ARG A 316 -24.43 16.25 -11.02
N ARG A 317 -23.50 15.77 -11.86
CA ARG A 317 -22.09 16.21 -11.92
C ARG A 317 -21.35 16.12 -10.57
N ARG A 318 -21.73 15.16 -9.72
CA ARG A 318 -21.05 14.88 -8.44
C ARG A 318 -20.01 13.77 -8.56
N LEU A 319 -19.74 13.27 -9.77
CA LEU A 319 -18.58 12.42 -10.09
C LEU A 319 -17.64 13.17 -11.02
N SER A 320 -16.34 13.09 -10.74
CA SER A 320 -15.28 13.70 -11.54
C SER A 320 -14.05 12.81 -11.59
N VAL A 321 -13.38 12.74 -12.74
CA VAL A 321 -12.02 12.19 -12.83
C VAL A 321 -11.09 13.29 -12.36
N GLY A 322 -10.42 13.12 -11.22
CA GLY A 322 -9.72 14.22 -10.54
C GLY A 322 -10.64 15.06 -9.62
N SER A 323 -10.07 15.62 -8.56
CA SER A 323 -10.78 16.21 -7.42
C SER A 323 -11.55 17.50 -7.72
N ALA A 324 -12.55 17.81 -6.88
CA ALA A 324 -13.22 19.12 -6.83
C ALA A 324 -13.01 19.84 -5.50
N GLU A 325 -13.19 21.16 -5.56
CA GLU A 325 -13.30 22.06 -4.41
C GLU A 325 -14.56 21.77 -3.58
N PRO A 326 -14.50 21.91 -2.23
CA PRO A 326 -15.68 21.79 -1.39
C PRO A 326 -16.54 23.05 -1.46
N GLN A 327 -17.85 22.90 -1.65
CA GLN A 327 -18.81 23.99 -1.44
C GLN A 327 -19.23 24.03 0.04
N THR A 328 -18.92 25.14 0.72
CA THR A 328 -19.36 25.38 2.11
C THR A 328 -20.81 25.85 2.15
N GLU A 329 -21.72 25.02 2.64
CA GLU A 329 -23.11 25.42 2.93
C GLU A 329 -23.26 25.88 4.40
N ALA A 330 -24.09 26.88 4.64
CA ALA A 330 -23.99 27.75 5.81
C ALA A 330 -24.65 27.19 7.09
N ALA A 331 -23.95 27.33 8.22
CA ALA A 331 -24.54 27.17 9.56
C ALA A 331 -25.30 28.44 9.99
N GLN A 332 -26.46 28.27 10.63
CA GLN A 332 -27.26 29.39 11.14
C GLN A 332 -26.62 30.00 12.41
N PRO A 333 -26.68 31.33 12.59
CA PRO A 333 -26.01 32.01 13.70
C PRO A 333 -26.79 31.95 15.03
N PRO A 334 -26.11 31.94 16.19
CA PRO A 334 -26.73 32.23 17.47
C PRO A 334 -27.14 33.71 17.58
N LYS A 335 -28.05 34.02 18.52
CA LYS A 335 -28.66 35.34 18.65
C LYS A 335 -27.67 36.43 19.10
N THR A 336 -27.92 37.64 18.60
CA THR A 336 -27.21 38.90 18.87
C THR A 336 -27.14 39.25 20.37
N PRO A 337 -26.07 39.95 20.78
CA PRO A 337 -26.28 41.30 21.32
C PRO A 337 -25.47 42.39 20.60
N GLU A 338 -26.14 43.54 20.46
CA GLU A 338 -25.71 44.92 20.23
C GLU A 338 -24.44 45.30 19.44
N SER A 339 -24.71 46.26 18.55
CA SER A 339 -23.84 46.92 17.58
C SER A 339 -22.65 47.70 18.14
N VAL A 340 -21.48 47.51 17.52
CA VAL A 340 -20.46 48.54 17.33
C VAL A 340 -20.06 48.52 15.85
N GLU A 341 -20.18 49.65 15.16
CA GLU A 341 -19.78 49.77 13.74
C GLU A 341 -18.25 49.80 13.58
N PRO A 342 -17.65 48.99 12.69
CA PRO A 342 -16.32 49.20 12.15
C PRO A 342 -16.37 49.98 10.82
N PRO A 343 -15.30 50.70 10.45
CA PRO A 343 -15.34 51.70 9.38
C PRO A 343 -15.41 51.11 7.96
N SER A 344 -16.19 51.77 7.12
CA SER A 344 -16.32 51.48 5.70
C SER A 344 -15.12 51.97 4.88
N SER A 345 -14.05 51.17 4.78
CA SER A 345 -13.21 51.07 3.56
C SER A 345 -12.00 50.15 3.77
N LEU A 346 -12.08 48.91 3.28
CA LEU A 346 -10.91 48.11 2.93
C LEU A 346 -11.13 47.49 1.55
N GLY A 347 -10.05 47.41 0.77
CA GLY A 347 -10.13 47.33 -0.70
C GLY A 347 -10.85 46.10 -1.24
N ARG A 348 -11.49 46.28 -2.40
CA ARG A 348 -12.01 45.20 -3.25
C ARG A 348 -10.88 44.17 -3.44
N LEU A 349 -11.04 42.98 -2.88
CA LEU A 349 -10.11 41.86 -3.09
C LEU A 349 -10.00 41.63 -4.59
N VAL A 350 -8.77 41.67 -5.10
CA VAL A 350 -8.50 41.38 -6.51
C VAL A 350 -8.70 39.89 -6.69
N GLU A 351 -9.70 39.50 -7.49
CA GLU A 351 -9.85 38.11 -7.94
C GLU A 351 -8.55 37.65 -8.58
N ALA A 352 -8.03 36.51 -8.12
CA ALA A 352 -6.93 35.85 -8.79
C ALA A 352 -7.40 35.47 -10.22
N PRO A 353 -6.67 35.83 -11.28
CA PRO A 353 -7.13 35.59 -12.64
C PRO A 353 -7.29 34.09 -12.88
N ALA A 354 -8.46 33.70 -13.40
CA ALA A 354 -8.79 32.33 -13.72
C ALA A 354 -7.71 31.70 -14.63
N LEU A 355 -7.20 30.53 -14.24
CA LEU A 355 -6.32 29.75 -15.10
C LEU A 355 -7.09 29.34 -16.36
N PRO A 356 -6.52 29.53 -17.58
CA PRO A 356 -7.22 29.22 -18.81
C PRO A 356 -7.52 27.71 -18.92
N PRO A 357 -8.57 27.32 -19.66
CA PRO A 357 -8.79 25.91 -20.01
C PRO A 357 -7.60 25.36 -20.82
N PRO A 358 -7.49 24.02 -20.97
CA PRO A 358 -6.47 23.41 -21.84
C PRO A 358 -6.53 24.04 -23.24
N ASP A 359 -5.42 24.65 -23.66
CA ASP A 359 -5.38 25.44 -24.89
C ASP A 359 -5.52 24.52 -26.11
N ALA A 360 -6.49 24.86 -26.97
CA ALA A 360 -6.81 24.09 -28.16
C ALA A 360 -5.61 23.85 -29.09
N ARG A 361 -4.62 24.77 -29.10
CA ARG A 361 -3.38 24.65 -29.87
C ARG A 361 -2.55 23.42 -29.50
N ALA A 362 -2.63 22.96 -28.25
CA ALA A 362 -1.84 21.84 -27.73
C ALA A 362 -2.67 20.59 -27.37
N ALA A 363 -3.98 20.61 -27.62
CA ALA A 363 -4.88 19.51 -27.25
C ALA A 363 -4.51 18.17 -27.92
N ALA A 364 -3.88 18.20 -29.10
CA ALA A 364 -3.40 17.01 -29.80
C ALA A 364 -2.11 16.41 -29.19
N VAL A 365 -1.34 17.19 -28.42
CA VAL A 365 -0.15 16.71 -27.69
C VAL A 365 -0.62 15.94 -26.46
N ARG A 366 -0.92 14.64 -26.63
CA ARG A 366 -1.67 13.83 -25.65
C ARG A 366 -1.10 13.88 -24.23
N TRP A 367 0.23 13.82 -24.06
CA TRP A 367 0.85 13.81 -22.72
C TRP A 367 0.72 15.17 -22.03
N TRP A 368 0.84 16.25 -22.80
CA TRP A 368 0.69 17.61 -22.32
C TRP A 368 -0.77 17.91 -21.97
N GLY A 369 -1.70 17.53 -22.84
CA GLY A 369 -3.15 17.70 -22.62
C GLY A 369 -3.62 17.03 -21.33
N GLY A 370 -3.16 15.79 -21.07
CA GLY A 370 -3.41 15.08 -19.82
C GLY A 370 -2.81 15.79 -18.61
N ALA A 371 -1.48 15.96 -18.58
CA ALA A 371 -0.76 16.55 -17.46
C ALA A 371 -1.23 17.97 -17.11
N TYR A 372 -1.37 18.85 -18.12
CA TYR A 372 -1.79 20.23 -17.94
C TYR A 372 -3.27 20.34 -17.56
N GLY A 373 -4.14 19.52 -18.17
CA GLY A 373 -5.56 19.45 -17.81
C GLY A 373 -5.76 19.03 -16.35
N ALA A 374 -5.07 17.98 -15.93
CA ALA A 374 -5.06 17.50 -14.55
C ALA A 374 -4.47 18.54 -13.58
N TRP A 375 -3.39 19.24 -13.96
CA TRP A 375 -2.82 20.32 -13.15
C TRP A 375 -3.80 21.48 -12.93
N CYS A 376 -4.43 21.97 -14.00
CA CYS A 376 -5.46 23.00 -13.95
C CYS A 376 -6.69 22.57 -13.15
N GLN A 377 -7.05 21.28 -13.17
CA GLN A 377 -8.13 20.73 -12.36
C GLN A 377 -7.75 20.64 -10.89
N TRP A 378 -6.59 20.06 -10.56
CA TRP A 378 -6.12 19.91 -9.19
C TRP A 378 -5.93 21.28 -8.51
N LYS A 379 -5.39 22.30 -9.20
CA LYS A 379 -5.32 23.69 -8.69
C LYS A 379 -6.70 24.25 -8.32
N ARG A 380 -7.74 23.93 -9.10
CA ARG A 380 -9.17 24.25 -8.84
C ARG A 380 -9.89 23.23 -7.94
N SER A 381 -9.14 22.41 -7.21
CA SER A 381 -9.69 21.48 -6.22
C SER A 381 -9.32 21.82 -4.79
N GLY A 382 -8.38 22.77 -4.58
CA GLY A 382 -7.88 23.16 -3.26
C GLY A 382 -7.14 22.05 -2.49
N ILE A 383 -7.05 20.82 -3.02
CA ILE A 383 -6.42 19.69 -2.34
C ILE A 383 -4.92 19.95 -2.17
N GLY A 384 -4.43 19.89 -0.93
CA GLY A 384 -3.00 20.04 -0.63
C GLY A 384 -2.13 19.03 -1.38
N TYR A 385 -1.02 19.50 -1.95
CA TYR A 385 -0.12 18.73 -2.82
C TYR A 385 0.27 17.36 -2.22
N ALA A 386 0.64 17.32 -0.94
CA ALA A 386 1.03 16.09 -0.25
C ALA A 386 -0.11 15.07 -0.01
N HIS A 387 -1.37 15.45 -0.23
CA HIS A 387 -2.50 14.52 -0.28
C HIS A 387 -2.68 14.00 -1.71
N ALA A 388 -2.75 14.90 -2.69
CA ALA A 388 -2.92 14.53 -4.10
C ALA A 388 -1.81 13.61 -4.61
N LEU A 389 -0.54 13.93 -4.32
CA LEU A 389 0.62 13.09 -4.66
C LEU A 389 0.51 11.65 -4.10
N ARG A 390 0.01 11.48 -2.86
CA ARG A 390 -0.17 10.14 -2.27
C ARG A 390 -1.30 9.36 -2.94
N ALA A 391 -2.36 10.04 -3.36
CA ALA A 391 -3.42 9.42 -4.15
C ALA A 391 -2.89 8.95 -5.52
N GLU A 392 -2.13 9.79 -6.21
CA GLU A 392 -1.55 9.45 -7.52
C GLU A 392 -0.54 8.29 -7.43
N LEU A 393 0.39 8.30 -6.47
CA LEU A 393 1.34 7.18 -6.26
C LEU A 393 0.64 5.88 -5.86
N GLY A 394 -0.48 5.96 -5.14
CA GLY A 394 -1.31 4.79 -4.82
C GLY A 394 -2.05 4.23 -6.04
N LYS A 395 -2.46 5.11 -6.96
CA LYS A 395 -3.24 4.78 -8.17
C LYS A 395 -2.36 4.31 -9.32
N TYR A 396 -1.15 4.86 -9.47
CA TYR A 396 -0.23 4.59 -10.56
C TYR A 396 1.16 4.17 -10.02
N PRO A 397 1.40 2.85 -9.85
CA PRO A 397 2.66 2.32 -9.32
C PRO A 397 3.92 2.65 -10.13
N HIS A 398 3.76 3.21 -11.33
CA HIS A 398 4.81 3.50 -12.30
C HIS A 398 4.95 5.02 -12.57
N LEU A 399 4.29 5.83 -11.75
CA LEU A 399 4.51 7.26 -11.68
C LEU A 399 5.96 7.54 -11.28
N LEU A 400 6.62 8.41 -12.03
CA LEU A 400 8.08 8.60 -12.02
C LEU A 400 8.89 7.42 -12.53
N SER A 401 8.33 6.32 -13.04
CA SER A 401 9.12 5.23 -13.64
C SER A 401 9.19 5.26 -15.18
N VAL A 402 8.35 6.08 -15.81
CA VAL A 402 8.17 6.23 -17.27
C VAL A 402 8.29 7.71 -17.65
N PRO A 403 9.05 8.11 -18.68
CA PRO A 403 9.12 9.51 -19.09
C PRO A 403 7.75 10.13 -19.39
N ILE A 404 7.57 11.41 -19.05
CA ILE A 404 6.30 12.13 -19.27
C ILE A 404 5.82 12.03 -20.73
N GLN A 405 6.71 12.08 -21.72
CA GLN A 405 6.35 11.94 -23.14
C GLN A 405 5.81 10.54 -23.48
N ALA A 406 6.41 9.49 -22.91
CA ALA A 406 6.02 8.09 -23.09
C ALA A 406 4.78 7.68 -22.26
N SER A 407 4.45 8.43 -21.22
CA SER A 407 3.33 8.16 -20.30
C SER A 407 1.98 7.91 -20.99
N THR A 408 1.78 8.44 -22.21
CA THR A 408 0.55 8.25 -22.99
C THR A 408 0.32 6.82 -23.49
N GLY A 409 1.36 5.98 -23.50
CA GLY A 409 1.27 4.54 -23.78
C GLY A 409 0.85 3.69 -22.57
N HIS A 410 0.82 4.28 -21.37
CA HIS A 410 0.56 3.57 -20.11
C HIS A 410 -0.83 3.93 -19.57
N ASP A 411 -1.54 2.95 -19.00
CA ASP A 411 -2.85 3.15 -18.40
C ASP A 411 -3.88 3.79 -19.36
N ALA A 412 -3.83 3.42 -20.65
CA ALA A 412 -4.47 4.12 -21.78
C ALA A 412 -4.31 5.65 -21.77
N GLY A 413 -3.11 6.08 -21.43
CA GLY A 413 -2.61 7.44 -21.48
C GLY A 413 -2.91 8.30 -20.27
N ARG A 414 -3.48 7.75 -19.21
CA ARG A 414 -3.75 8.47 -17.95
C ARG A 414 -2.56 8.72 -17.06
N LEU A 415 -1.45 8.00 -17.24
CA LEU A 415 -0.25 8.31 -16.48
C LEU A 415 0.19 9.76 -16.73
N ALA A 416 -0.06 10.26 -17.94
CA ALA A 416 0.16 11.66 -18.29
C ALA A 416 -0.52 12.62 -17.31
N ASP A 417 -1.78 12.36 -16.93
CA ASP A 417 -2.54 13.18 -15.99
C ASP A 417 -1.78 13.34 -14.66
N SER A 418 -1.23 12.25 -14.13
CA SER A 418 -0.46 12.22 -12.88
C SER A 418 0.84 13.03 -12.93
N TYR A 419 1.37 13.30 -14.13
CA TYR A 419 2.51 14.21 -14.29
C TYR A 419 2.18 15.69 -14.01
N PHE A 420 0.94 16.02 -13.60
CA PHE A 420 0.68 17.29 -12.93
C PHE A 420 1.62 17.56 -11.75
N ILE A 421 2.14 16.51 -11.09
CA ILE A 421 3.11 16.67 -9.98
C ILE A 421 4.42 17.31 -10.44
N LEU A 422 4.84 17.06 -11.69
CA LEU A 422 6.03 17.63 -12.31
C LEU A 422 5.75 19.05 -12.80
N LEU A 423 4.57 19.30 -13.38
CA LEU A 423 4.14 20.64 -13.74
C LEU A 423 4.01 21.56 -12.52
N GLU A 424 3.49 21.03 -11.41
CA GLU A 424 3.39 21.75 -10.15
C GLU A 424 4.75 22.04 -9.53
N HIS A 425 5.69 21.09 -9.63
CA HIS A 425 7.07 21.34 -9.24
C HIS A 425 7.66 22.49 -10.07
N VAL A 426 7.52 22.47 -11.40
CA VAL A 426 7.98 23.55 -12.28
C VAL A 426 7.35 24.91 -11.92
N GLU A 427 6.04 24.99 -11.70
CA GLU A 427 5.38 26.23 -11.26
C GLU A 427 5.91 26.71 -9.91
N ASN A 428 6.18 25.81 -8.95
CA ASN A 428 6.75 26.18 -7.66
C ASN A 428 8.21 26.65 -7.76
N GLN A 429 8.99 26.14 -8.73
CA GLN A 429 10.34 26.66 -9.03
C GLN A 429 10.32 27.97 -9.82
N SER A 430 9.24 28.25 -10.57
CA SER A 430 9.09 29.45 -11.41
C SER A 430 7.62 29.86 -11.53
N PRO A 431 7.08 30.63 -10.56
CA PRO A 431 5.67 31.01 -10.55
C PRO A 431 5.22 31.74 -11.81
N GLY A 432 4.08 31.33 -12.36
CA GLY A 432 3.56 31.82 -13.64
C GLY A 432 4.16 31.16 -14.88
N PHE A 433 5.16 30.28 -14.75
CA PHE A 433 5.78 29.60 -15.89
C PHE A 433 4.74 28.84 -16.73
N MET A 434 3.85 28.11 -16.06
CA MET A 434 2.82 27.29 -16.72
C MET A 434 1.83 28.09 -17.55
N ARG A 435 1.76 29.42 -17.37
CA ARG A 435 0.95 30.33 -18.22
C ARG A 435 1.62 30.73 -19.53
N THR A 436 2.95 30.58 -19.63
CA THR A 436 3.75 31.09 -20.78
C THR A 436 4.45 30.00 -21.57
N VAL A 437 4.61 28.81 -20.98
CA VAL A 437 5.29 27.65 -21.58
C VAL A 437 4.73 27.26 -22.95
N LEU A 438 3.41 27.33 -23.16
CA LEU A 438 2.84 26.99 -24.46
C LEU A 438 3.16 28.03 -25.54
N ASP A 439 3.06 29.32 -25.25
CA ASP A 439 3.40 30.35 -26.24
C ASP A 439 4.89 30.28 -26.63
N ARG A 440 5.77 29.96 -25.66
CA ARG A 440 7.18 29.66 -25.91
C ARG A 440 7.34 28.45 -26.82
N ALA A 441 6.66 27.34 -26.53
CA ALA A 441 6.73 26.12 -27.33
C ALA A 441 6.16 26.30 -28.75
N VAL A 442 5.09 27.07 -28.93
CA VAL A 442 4.54 27.42 -30.26
C VAL A 442 5.52 28.31 -31.03
N GLN A 443 6.19 29.26 -30.36
CA GLN A 443 7.23 30.10 -30.98
C GLN A 443 8.45 29.25 -31.40
N GLU A 444 8.89 28.32 -30.55
CA GLU A 444 9.99 27.38 -30.81
C GLU A 444 9.65 26.36 -31.92
N ALA A 445 8.38 25.95 -32.01
CA ALA A 445 7.84 25.15 -33.11
C ALA A 445 7.61 25.97 -34.40
N HIS A 446 8.07 27.23 -34.47
CA HIS A 446 7.88 28.15 -35.59
C HIS A 446 6.40 28.34 -36.01
N GLY A 447 5.48 28.28 -35.04
CA GLY A 447 4.03 28.34 -35.27
C GLY A 447 3.40 27.02 -35.70
N SER A 448 4.18 25.93 -35.81
CA SER A 448 3.63 24.60 -36.08
C SER A 448 2.76 24.12 -34.91
N LEU A 449 1.58 23.61 -35.24
CA LEU A 449 0.67 22.91 -34.34
C LEU A 449 0.67 21.40 -34.58
N ASP A 450 1.67 20.89 -35.32
CA ASP A 450 1.91 19.46 -35.44
C ASP A 450 2.18 18.84 -34.04
N PRO A 451 1.53 17.74 -33.65
CA PRO A 451 1.60 17.23 -32.28
C PRO A 451 3.00 16.76 -31.86
N ASP A 452 3.79 16.22 -32.79
CA ASP A 452 5.12 15.69 -32.49
C ASP A 452 6.13 16.84 -32.38
N VAL A 453 6.06 17.82 -33.29
CA VAL A 453 6.91 19.03 -33.25
C VAL A 453 6.58 19.88 -32.02
N LEU A 454 5.29 20.17 -31.77
CA LEU A 454 4.85 20.96 -30.62
C LEU A 454 5.07 20.21 -29.30
N GLY A 455 4.90 18.88 -29.28
CA GLY A 455 5.23 18.04 -28.13
C GLY A 455 6.72 18.05 -27.79
N ALA A 456 7.60 17.95 -28.79
CA ALA A 456 9.04 18.08 -28.58
C ALA A 456 9.45 19.47 -28.09
N ALA A 457 8.77 20.54 -28.56
CA ALA A 457 9.00 21.90 -28.08
C ALA A 457 8.48 22.12 -26.64
N LEU A 458 7.28 21.62 -26.31
CA LEU A 458 6.73 21.68 -24.95
C LEU A 458 7.61 20.96 -23.93
N TYR A 459 8.19 19.81 -24.30
CA TYR A 459 9.12 19.10 -23.44
C TYR A 459 10.42 19.90 -23.20
N ARG A 460 11.06 20.40 -24.26
CA ARG A 460 12.24 21.29 -24.15
C ARG A 460 11.95 22.52 -23.30
N ALA A 461 10.81 23.18 -23.53
CA ALA A 461 10.38 24.33 -22.75
C ALA A 461 10.24 23.99 -21.25
N LEU A 462 9.66 22.83 -20.89
CA LEU A 462 9.61 22.35 -19.50
C LEU A 462 11.01 22.05 -18.93
N VAL A 463 11.89 21.43 -19.72
CA VAL A 463 13.24 21.04 -19.32
C VAL A 463 14.11 22.26 -19.03
N ASP A 464 14.26 23.14 -20.02
CA ASP A 464 15.17 24.29 -19.96
C ASP A 464 14.53 25.46 -19.21
N GLY A 465 13.29 25.79 -19.57
CA GLY A 465 12.56 26.91 -18.98
C GLY A 465 12.04 26.63 -17.58
N GLY A 466 11.67 25.37 -17.30
CA GLY A 466 11.27 24.89 -15.97
C GLY A 466 12.43 24.36 -15.12
N ARG A 467 13.67 24.36 -15.66
CA ARG A 467 14.90 23.96 -14.96
C ARG A 467 14.82 22.57 -14.34
N LEU A 468 14.26 21.61 -15.08
CA LEU A 468 14.07 20.25 -14.57
C LEU A 468 15.40 19.53 -14.36
N ARG A 469 16.41 19.79 -15.21
CA ARG A 469 17.75 19.20 -15.06
C ARG A 469 18.38 19.51 -13.69
N GLU A 470 18.20 20.73 -13.17
CA GLU A 470 18.70 21.11 -11.85
C GLU A 470 17.75 20.77 -10.70
N THR A 471 16.43 20.81 -10.94
CA THR A 471 15.42 20.77 -9.86
C THR A 471 14.73 19.42 -9.69
N PHE A 472 14.84 18.50 -10.64
CA PHE A 472 14.21 17.17 -10.56
C PHE A 472 14.67 16.35 -9.35
N ALA A 473 15.94 16.50 -8.93
CA ALA A 473 16.41 15.93 -7.66
C ALA A 473 15.56 16.41 -6.47
N GLY A 474 15.18 17.70 -6.43
CA GLY A 474 14.28 18.25 -5.42
C GLY A 474 12.86 17.69 -5.48
N LEU A 475 12.34 17.43 -6.67
CA LEU A 475 11.05 16.75 -6.85
C LEU A 475 11.09 15.34 -6.22
N VAL A 476 12.10 14.54 -6.55
CA VAL A 476 12.24 13.18 -6.00
C VAL A 476 12.40 13.19 -4.48
N ARG A 477 13.17 14.15 -3.93
CA ARG A 477 13.33 14.38 -2.48
C ARG A 477 11.97 14.60 -1.80
N ASP A 478 11.15 15.49 -2.35
CA ASP A 478 9.86 15.83 -1.75
C ASP A 478 8.88 14.65 -1.85
N ILE A 479 8.96 13.88 -2.94
CA ILE A 479 8.14 12.70 -3.16
C ILE A 479 8.48 11.55 -2.20
N ILE A 480 9.76 11.17 -2.08
CA ILE A 480 10.17 10.14 -1.10
C ILE A 480 9.82 10.59 0.32
N GLY A 481 9.99 11.89 0.62
CA GLY A 481 9.62 12.49 1.89
C GLY A 481 8.12 12.41 2.20
N ILE A 482 7.24 12.57 1.21
CA ILE A 482 5.78 12.56 1.41
C ILE A 482 5.21 11.13 1.49
N ALA A 483 5.71 10.19 0.68
CA ALA A 483 5.09 8.87 0.49
C ALA A 483 5.32 7.87 1.64
N ILE A 484 6.40 7.99 2.39
CA ILE A 484 6.79 7.08 3.49
C ILE A 484 6.06 7.48 4.79
N PRO A 485 5.50 6.55 5.61
CA PRO A 485 5.95 5.17 5.90
C PRO A 485 5.37 4.02 5.07
N ASN A 486 4.50 4.29 4.10
CA ASN A 486 3.71 3.26 3.41
C ASN A 486 4.26 3.00 1.98
N PRO A 487 5.32 2.18 1.80
CA PRO A 487 5.68 1.70 0.47
C PRO A 487 4.53 0.85 -0.06
N GLY A 488 3.97 1.28 -1.18
CA GLY A 488 3.00 0.52 -1.96
C GLY A 488 3.71 -0.21 -3.10
N LEU A 489 2.94 -0.51 -4.14
CA LEU A 489 3.47 -1.09 -5.38
C LEU A 489 4.40 -0.14 -6.16
N TRP A 490 4.53 1.13 -5.73
CA TRP A 490 5.43 2.13 -6.29
C TRP A 490 6.91 1.96 -5.89
N ALA A 491 7.22 0.99 -5.00
CA ALA A 491 8.61 0.61 -4.73
C ALA A 491 9.06 -0.50 -5.69
N ASP A 492 10.14 -0.26 -6.43
CA ASP A 492 10.71 -1.17 -7.42
C ASP A 492 11.49 -2.33 -6.78
N GLY A 493 11.85 -2.24 -5.51
CA GLY A 493 12.46 -3.37 -4.80
C GLY A 493 12.71 -3.10 -3.31
N GLY A 494 13.31 -4.08 -2.64
CA GLY A 494 13.77 -3.93 -1.27
C GLY A 494 14.15 -5.23 -0.58
N MET A 495 14.67 -5.12 0.65
CA MET A 495 15.05 -6.25 1.49
C MET A 495 14.29 -6.22 2.82
N ILE A 496 13.95 -7.39 3.33
CA ILE A 496 13.37 -7.60 4.66
C ILE A 496 14.32 -8.53 5.43
N GLU A 497 14.88 -8.04 6.54
CA GLU A 497 15.90 -8.76 7.32
C GLU A 497 15.29 -9.39 8.58
N HIS A 498 15.44 -10.71 8.71
CA HIS A 498 15.09 -11.49 9.91
C HIS A 498 16.39 -12.05 10.51
N ASP A 499 16.35 -12.58 11.74
CA ASP A 499 17.57 -13.17 12.35
C ASP A 499 18.18 -14.29 11.49
N ASP A 500 17.34 -15.13 10.86
CA ASP A 500 17.72 -16.35 10.13
C ASP A 500 17.60 -16.25 8.60
N VAL A 501 16.78 -15.34 8.07
CA VAL A 501 16.55 -15.17 6.63
C VAL A 501 16.57 -13.70 6.18
N THR A 502 17.14 -13.44 5.00
CA THR A 502 17.04 -12.17 4.29
C THR A 502 16.13 -12.37 3.07
N VAL A 503 15.05 -11.60 2.97
CA VAL A 503 14.10 -11.67 1.84
C VAL A 503 14.32 -10.48 0.91
N ALA A 504 14.90 -10.72 -0.26
CA ALA A 504 15.09 -9.71 -1.30
C ALA A 504 13.94 -9.76 -2.31
N VAL A 505 13.33 -8.60 -2.60
CA VAL A 505 12.28 -8.40 -3.60
C VAL A 505 12.79 -7.48 -4.69
N MET A 506 12.69 -7.91 -5.95
CA MET A 506 13.07 -7.13 -7.13
C MET A 506 11.91 -7.06 -8.12
N ARG A 507 11.62 -5.89 -8.67
CA ARG A 507 10.71 -5.65 -9.79
C ARG A 507 11.51 -4.96 -10.89
N ALA A 508 11.91 -5.71 -11.93
CA ALA A 508 12.85 -5.19 -12.92
C ALA A 508 12.22 -4.20 -13.92
N SER A 509 10.89 -4.02 -13.89
CA SER A 509 10.19 -2.97 -14.61
C SER A 509 9.06 -2.35 -13.79
N GLY A 510 8.63 -1.16 -14.21
CA GLY A 510 7.46 -0.48 -13.65
C GLY A 510 6.11 -1.04 -14.13
N TYR A 511 6.04 -2.19 -14.82
CA TYR A 511 4.75 -2.71 -15.30
C TYR A 511 4.02 -3.53 -14.23
N VAL A 512 2.75 -3.20 -13.97
CA VAL A 512 1.91 -3.96 -13.02
C VAL A 512 1.61 -5.35 -13.59
N GLY A 513 2.05 -6.39 -12.88
CA GLY A 513 1.90 -7.78 -13.31
C GLY A 513 3.07 -8.31 -14.16
N ASP A 514 4.22 -7.63 -14.14
CA ASP A 514 5.45 -8.10 -14.77
C ASP A 514 5.92 -9.45 -14.16
N PRO A 515 6.08 -10.52 -14.97
CA PRO A 515 6.64 -11.79 -14.51
C PRO A 515 8.13 -11.72 -14.10
N SER A 516 8.78 -10.55 -14.20
CA SER A 516 10.10 -10.29 -13.63
C SER A 516 10.12 -10.06 -12.12
N GLU A 517 8.95 -9.90 -11.45
CA GLU A 517 8.94 -9.79 -9.98
C GLU A 517 9.52 -11.06 -9.34
N ARG A 518 10.68 -10.90 -8.69
CA ARG A 518 11.44 -11.98 -8.06
C ARG A 518 11.56 -11.73 -6.58
N THR A 519 11.09 -12.69 -5.80
CA THR A 519 11.37 -12.77 -4.36
C THR A 519 12.38 -13.89 -4.14
N VAL A 520 13.54 -13.55 -3.59
CA VAL A 520 14.60 -14.49 -3.23
C VAL A 520 14.70 -14.53 -1.71
N GLN A 521 14.73 -15.73 -1.15
CA GLN A 521 15.02 -15.95 0.28
C GLN A 521 16.45 -16.45 0.41
N LEU A 522 17.25 -15.73 1.18
CA LEU A 522 18.66 -16.03 1.43
C LEU A 522 18.79 -16.50 2.87
N THR A 523 19.16 -17.76 3.05
CA THR A 523 19.29 -18.40 4.36
C THR A 523 20.72 -18.78 4.71
N ASP A 524 21.65 -18.80 3.73
CA ASP A 524 23.07 -18.97 4.00
C ASP A 524 23.64 -17.68 4.62
N PRO A 525 24.19 -17.71 5.84
CA PRO A 525 24.80 -16.54 6.46
C PRO A 525 25.92 -15.90 5.63
N ALA A 526 26.62 -16.67 4.78
CA ALA A 526 27.64 -16.14 3.89
C ALA A 526 27.04 -15.30 2.76
N GLU A 527 25.91 -15.72 2.18
CA GLU A 527 25.20 -14.98 1.14
C GLU A 527 24.49 -13.75 1.71
N ARG A 528 23.89 -13.84 2.91
CA ARG A 528 23.15 -12.72 3.52
C ARG A 528 23.99 -11.47 3.77
N VAL A 529 25.29 -11.63 4.06
CA VAL A 529 26.18 -10.50 4.42
C VAL A 529 26.96 -9.89 3.25
N VAL A 530 26.78 -10.38 2.02
CA VAL A 530 27.43 -9.79 0.84
C VAL A 530 26.73 -8.51 0.37
N ASP A 531 27.39 -7.81 -0.53
CA ASP A 531 26.85 -6.68 -1.27
C ASP A 531 25.84 -7.19 -2.31
N HIS A 532 24.56 -6.81 -2.18
CA HIS A 532 23.46 -7.17 -3.08
C HIS A 532 23.23 -6.05 -4.09
N GLY A 533 23.56 -6.30 -5.36
CA GLY A 533 23.34 -5.36 -6.45
C GLY A 533 21.92 -5.44 -7.02
N PHE A 534 21.25 -4.29 -7.06
CA PHE A 534 19.98 -4.06 -7.76
C PHE A 534 20.27 -3.21 -9.00
N GLU A 535 20.44 -3.85 -10.16
CA GLU A 535 20.56 -3.15 -11.44
C GLU A 535 19.19 -2.58 -11.87
N VAL A 536 19.13 -1.28 -12.18
CA VAL A 536 17.94 -0.61 -12.71
C VAL A 536 18.28 0.41 -13.79
N THR A 537 17.58 0.31 -14.92
CA THR A 537 17.52 1.38 -15.91
C THR A 537 16.59 2.48 -15.42
N VAL A 538 17.12 3.70 -15.30
CA VAL A 538 16.37 4.90 -14.92
C VAL A 538 16.30 5.81 -16.15
N GLU A 539 15.12 5.87 -16.74
CA GLU A 539 14.76 6.65 -17.93
C GLU A 539 14.88 8.18 -17.70
N PRO A 540 14.85 9.02 -18.74
CA PRO A 540 14.99 10.47 -18.60
C PRO A 540 13.93 11.12 -17.70
N LEU A 541 14.38 11.92 -16.72
CA LEU A 541 13.55 12.53 -15.67
C LEU A 541 12.62 11.51 -14.96
N THR A 542 13.20 10.36 -14.59
CA THR A 542 12.52 9.30 -13.81
C THR A 542 13.32 8.92 -12.55
N ALA A 543 12.69 8.14 -11.66
CA ALA A 543 13.26 7.63 -10.43
C ALA A 543 12.88 6.16 -10.20
N ARG A 544 13.57 5.50 -9.27
CA ARG A 544 13.30 4.14 -8.77
C ARG A 544 13.44 4.13 -7.25
N PHE A 545 12.52 3.47 -6.56
CA PHE A 545 12.37 3.52 -5.11
C PHE A 545 12.58 2.14 -4.46
N PHE A 546 13.42 2.11 -3.44
CA PHE A 546 13.85 0.90 -2.73
C PHE A 546 13.69 1.05 -1.23
N TYR A 547 13.62 -0.07 -0.51
CA TYR A 547 13.59 -0.08 0.96
C TYR A 547 14.41 -1.22 1.58
N VAL A 548 14.83 -1.04 2.83
CA VAL A 548 15.30 -2.11 3.72
C VAL A 548 14.52 -2.00 5.04
N LYS A 549 13.98 -3.11 5.53
CA LYS A 549 13.15 -3.17 6.75
C LYS A 549 13.53 -4.36 7.63
N PRO A 550 13.30 -4.30 8.95
CA PRO A 550 13.35 -5.48 9.79
C PRO A 550 12.05 -6.31 9.65
N GLY A 551 12.20 -7.62 9.63
CA GLY A 551 11.15 -8.61 9.94
C GLY A 551 11.27 -9.04 11.41
N GLU A 552 11.38 -10.35 11.66
CA GLU A 552 11.71 -10.87 12.99
C GLU A 552 13.21 -10.73 13.30
N LEU A 553 13.62 -9.54 13.77
CA LEU A 553 15.01 -9.19 14.01
C LEU A 553 15.27 -8.87 15.49
N LYS A 554 15.93 -9.79 16.22
CA LYS A 554 16.24 -9.65 17.65
C LYS A 554 17.54 -8.88 17.89
N THR A 555 18.53 -9.05 17.02
CA THR A 555 19.80 -8.30 17.09
C THR A 555 19.81 -7.17 16.06
N PRO A 556 20.16 -5.93 16.46
CA PRO A 556 20.24 -4.83 15.50
C PRO A 556 21.29 -5.13 14.42
N HIS A 557 20.96 -4.88 13.16
CA HIS A 557 21.89 -5.04 12.03
C HIS A 557 22.32 -3.69 11.45
N ASP A 558 23.52 -3.60 10.91
CA ASP A 558 24.01 -2.43 10.19
C ASP A 558 23.63 -2.57 8.70
N VAL A 559 23.17 -1.49 8.06
CA VAL A 559 22.79 -1.48 6.64
C VAL A 559 23.65 -0.47 5.89
N ASP A 560 24.42 -0.98 4.92
CA ASP A 560 25.19 -0.15 4.01
C ASP A 560 24.42 0.01 2.68
N PHE A 561 24.39 1.23 2.14
CA PHE A 561 23.89 1.52 0.79
C PHE A 561 24.94 2.25 -0.03
N LYS A 562 25.05 1.92 -1.31
CA LYS A 562 25.91 2.61 -2.28
C LYS A 562 25.26 2.59 -3.65
N VAL A 563 25.40 3.65 -4.44
CA VAL A 563 24.91 3.69 -5.83
C VAL A 563 26.08 3.83 -6.78
N THR A 564 26.07 3.09 -7.89
CA THR A 564 27.02 3.23 -8.99
C THR A 564 26.33 3.47 -10.32
N VAL A 565 27.05 4.10 -11.26
CA VAL A 565 26.66 4.27 -12.66
C VAL A 565 27.86 3.86 -13.51
N GLY A 566 27.69 2.82 -14.34
CA GLY A 566 28.81 2.22 -15.08
C GLY A 566 29.99 1.83 -14.17
N GLY A 567 29.69 1.30 -12.98
CA GLY A 567 30.68 0.91 -11.96
C GLY A 567 31.35 2.07 -11.20
N LYS A 568 31.04 3.34 -11.51
CA LYS A 568 31.58 4.51 -10.80
C LYS A 568 30.63 4.96 -9.70
N PRO A 569 31.10 5.33 -8.50
CA PRO A 569 30.22 5.74 -7.41
C PRO A 569 29.47 7.04 -7.72
N SER A 570 28.20 7.12 -7.31
CA SER A 570 27.25 8.18 -7.67
C SER A 570 26.51 8.72 -6.44
N ASP A 571 26.16 10.00 -6.49
CA ASP A 571 25.36 10.75 -5.52
C ASP A 571 23.89 10.94 -5.96
N LEU A 572 23.49 10.38 -7.11
CA LEU A 572 22.15 10.49 -7.69
C LEU A 572 21.11 9.58 -7.01
N ALA A 573 21.07 9.63 -5.68
CA ALA A 573 20.02 9.01 -4.88
C ALA A 573 19.71 9.81 -3.61
N TRP A 574 18.43 9.87 -3.24
CA TRP A 574 17.99 10.32 -1.92
C TRP A 574 17.83 9.13 -1.00
N TYR A 575 18.08 9.29 0.30
CA TYR A 575 17.73 8.30 1.32
C TYR A 575 17.03 8.94 2.52
N LEU A 576 16.21 8.16 3.21
CA LEU A 576 15.66 8.54 4.51
C LEU A 576 15.41 7.32 5.42
N THR A 577 15.33 7.54 6.73
CA THR A 577 15.07 6.47 7.72
C THR A 577 13.82 6.76 8.54
N LEU A 578 13.16 5.69 9.04
CA LEU A 578 12.08 5.79 10.03
C LEU A 578 12.59 5.43 11.42
N ARG A 579 12.52 6.34 12.40
CA ARG A 579 12.82 6.03 13.81
C ARG A 579 11.87 4.97 14.35
N MET A 580 12.40 3.96 15.04
CA MET A 580 11.59 2.87 15.60
C MET A 580 10.60 3.33 16.68
N SER A 581 11.00 4.28 17.54
CA SER A 581 10.24 4.62 18.75
C SER A 581 9.00 5.52 18.56
N LEU A 582 8.87 6.21 17.41
CA LEU A 582 7.82 7.22 17.20
C LEU A 582 7.25 7.25 15.77
N ILE A 583 7.69 6.37 14.86
CA ILE A 583 7.41 6.43 13.41
C ILE A 583 7.71 7.83 12.83
N VAL A 584 8.77 8.48 13.32
CA VAL A 584 9.25 9.76 12.82
C VAL A 584 10.27 9.50 11.72
N ARG A 585 9.96 9.98 10.50
CA ARG A 585 10.90 9.97 9.37
C ARG A 585 11.99 11.03 9.55
N SER A 586 13.21 10.70 9.14
CA SER A 586 14.23 11.71 8.91
C SER A 586 13.83 12.61 7.73
N GLU A 587 14.41 13.81 7.65
CA GLU A 587 14.45 14.51 6.36
C GLU A 587 15.20 13.66 5.32
N PRO A 588 14.78 13.68 4.04
CA PRO A 588 15.52 13.01 2.98
C PRO A 588 16.87 13.70 2.73
N LYS A 589 17.93 12.90 2.62
CA LYS A 589 19.31 13.36 2.42
C LYS A 589 19.88 12.79 1.13
N LEU A 590 20.72 13.55 0.45
CA LEU A 590 21.41 13.07 -0.73
C LEU A 590 22.46 12.03 -0.30
N MET A 591 22.60 10.96 -1.07
CA MET A 591 23.59 9.91 -0.81
C MET A 591 25.00 10.44 -1.15
N PRO A 592 25.99 10.35 -0.25
CA PRO A 592 27.38 10.59 -0.58
C PRO A 592 27.89 9.56 -1.60
N LYS A 593 28.90 9.93 -2.41
CA LYS A 593 29.44 9.04 -3.46
C LYS A 593 30.08 7.77 -2.87
N GLU A 594 30.65 7.88 -1.68
CA GLU A 594 31.17 6.77 -0.90
C GLU A 594 30.08 5.80 -0.37
N GLY A 595 28.80 6.18 -0.46
CA GLY A 595 27.66 5.48 0.13
C GLY A 595 27.32 5.98 1.54
N ILE A 596 26.46 5.24 2.23
CA ILE A 596 26.10 5.44 3.63
C ILE A 596 26.18 4.12 4.39
N SER A 597 26.46 4.23 5.70
CA SER A 597 26.37 3.12 6.65
C SER A 597 25.41 3.56 7.76
N LEU A 598 24.33 2.82 7.94
CA LEU A 598 23.29 3.07 8.93
C LEU A 598 23.40 1.97 10.00
N PRO A 599 23.71 2.28 11.27
CA PRO A 599 23.80 1.27 12.31
C PRO A 599 22.46 1.07 13.01
N GLY A 600 22.04 -0.19 13.19
CA GLY A 600 20.91 -0.51 14.07
C GLY A 600 19.51 -0.59 13.45
N LEU A 601 19.38 -1.17 12.26
CA LEU A 601 18.11 -1.70 11.74
C LEU A 601 17.46 -2.59 12.80
N GLY A 602 16.15 -2.43 13.04
CA GLY A 602 15.44 -3.19 14.08
C GLY A 602 15.56 -2.62 15.49
N ARG A 603 16.39 -1.59 15.72
CA ARG A 603 16.52 -0.92 17.02
C ARG A 603 16.41 0.61 16.93
N GLU A 604 17.27 1.24 16.15
CA GLU A 604 17.28 2.69 15.97
C GLU A 604 16.28 3.13 14.90
N TYR A 605 16.14 2.33 13.84
CA TYR A 605 15.20 2.57 12.76
C TYR A 605 14.39 1.32 12.34
N ALA A 606 13.11 1.55 12.04
CA ALA A 606 12.12 0.61 11.51
C ALA A 606 12.25 0.39 10.00
N GLY A 607 13.21 1.05 9.36
CA GLY A 607 13.56 0.87 7.96
C GLY A 607 14.30 2.08 7.38
N ALA A 608 14.91 1.85 6.23
CA ALA A 608 15.55 2.84 5.39
C ALA A 608 14.96 2.75 3.98
N TRP A 609 14.89 3.88 3.27
CA TRP A 609 14.44 3.96 1.89
C TRP A 609 15.47 4.71 1.06
N VAL A 610 15.57 4.35 -0.22
CA VAL A 610 16.43 5.00 -1.20
C VAL A 610 15.60 5.30 -2.46
N ALA A 611 15.72 6.50 -3.01
CA ALA A 611 15.19 6.86 -4.32
C ALA A 611 16.36 7.21 -5.26
N VAL A 612 16.70 6.30 -6.16
CA VAL A 612 17.68 6.53 -7.23
C VAL A 612 16.99 7.33 -8.34
N PHE A 613 17.63 8.34 -8.91
CA PHE A 613 16.99 9.22 -9.89
C PHE A 613 17.91 9.61 -11.04
N ASN A 614 17.32 9.81 -12.22
CA ASN A 614 18.03 10.32 -13.39
C ASN A 614 17.56 11.76 -13.69
N PRO A 615 18.38 12.78 -13.44
CA PRO A 615 18.07 14.17 -13.77
C PRO A 615 18.35 14.51 -15.25
N ASP A 616 18.88 13.59 -16.05
CA ASP A 616 19.06 13.82 -17.48
C ASP A 616 17.71 13.75 -18.22
N PRO A 617 17.40 14.70 -19.13
CA PRO A 617 16.16 14.76 -19.89
C PRO A 617 16.21 14.06 -21.25
N GLU A 618 17.35 13.52 -21.67
CA GLU A 618 17.48 12.91 -23.01
C GLU A 618 17.96 11.45 -22.95
N THR A 619 18.79 11.11 -21.98
CA THR A 619 19.49 9.82 -21.92
C THR A 619 19.10 9.00 -20.68
N ALA A 620 18.59 7.79 -20.92
CA ALA A 620 18.44 6.78 -19.88
C ALA A 620 19.83 6.35 -19.37
N ALA A 621 19.93 6.05 -18.09
CA ALA A 621 21.17 5.56 -17.48
C ALA A 621 20.90 4.29 -16.65
N SER A 622 21.86 3.37 -16.67
CA SER A 622 21.83 2.15 -15.86
C SER A 622 22.56 2.40 -14.55
N TYR A 623 21.83 2.23 -13.44
CA TYR A 623 22.30 2.40 -12.08
C TYR A 623 22.36 1.03 -11.41
N GLU A 624 23.32 0.86 -10.50
CA GLU A 624 23.38 -0.27 -9.59
C GLU A 624 23.23 0.27 -8.17
N LEU A 625 22.13 -0.06 -7.50
CA LEU A 625 22.00 0.15 -6.06
C LEU A 625 22.55 -1.08 -5.34
N ILE A 626 23.65 -0.91 -4.63
CA ILE A 626 24.25 -1.94 -3.78
C ILE A 626 23.73 -1.78 -2.36
N VAL A 627 23.20 -2.87 -1.80
CA VAL A 627 22.69 -2.95 -0.43
C VAL A 627 23.41 -4.08 0.30
N ALA A 628 23.92 -3.83 1.51
CA ALA A 628 24.48 -4.90 2.33
C ALA A 628 23.92 -4.82 3.75
N VAL A 629 23.44 -5.95 4.27
CA VAL A 629 22.91 -6.07 5.64
C VAL A 629 23.89 -6.91 6.45
N LYS A 630 24.43 -6.32 7.51
CA LYS A 630 25.58 -6.87 8.25
C LYS A 630 25.23 -7.02 9.72
N PRO A 631 25.63 -8.13 10.38
CA PRO A 631 25.57 -8.24 11.83
C PRO A 631 26.24 -7.03 12.50
N PRO A 632 25.78 -6.60 13.68
CA PRO A 632 26.22 -5.36 14.29
C PRO A 632 27.73 -5.41 14.51
N ARG A 633 28.44 -4.36 14.07
CA ARG A 633 29.90 -4.27 14.30
C ARG A 633 30.19 -4.46 15.79
N GLN A 634 30.93 -5.52 16.13
CA GLN A 634 31.53 -5.64 17.46
C GLN A 634 32.55 -4.50 17.62
N GLN A 635 32.10 -3.37 18.16
CA GLN A 635 33.02 -2.36 18.68
C GLN A 635 33.89 -3.07 19.72
N PRO A 636 35.24 -3.03 19.61
CA PRO A 636 36.09 -3.56 20.65
C PRO A 636 35.71 -2.84 21.95
N MET A 637 35.37 -3.58 23.00
CA MET A 637 34.91 -2.97 24.26
C MET A 637 35.92 -1.93 24.71
N ALA A 638 35.52 -0.65 24.64
CA ALA A 638 36.27 0.43 25.27
C ALA A 638 36.42 0.06 26.74
N GLY A 639 37.64 -0.28 27.15
CA GLY A 639 37.88 -0.98 28.40
C GLY A 639 37.22 -0.24 29.55
N ARG A 640 36.33 -0.93 30.28
CA ARG A 640 35.74 -0.42 31.53
C ARG A 640 36.88 -0.07 32.47
N ARG A 641 37.29 1.21 32.50
CA ARG A 641 38.04 1.76 33.62
C ARG A 641 37.11 1.70 34.82
N SER A 642 37.34 0.71 35.68
CA SER A 642 36.72 0.67 37.00
C SER A 642 37.01 2.00 37.69
N PRO A 643 36.00 2.71 38.24
CA PRO A 643 36.23 3.87 39.09
C PRO A 643 36.90 3.48 40.43
N PHE A 644 37.07 2.18 40.68
CA PHE A 644 37.82 1.63 41.81
C PHE A 644 38.99 0.78 41.29
N GLY A 645 40.17 1.41 41.22
CA GLY A 645 41.48 0.78 41.04
C GLY A 645 42.48 1.49 41.95
N PRO A 646 43.42 0.78 42.60
CA PRO A 646 44.15 1.35 43.74
C PRO A 646 45.20 2.38 43.30
N SER A 647 45.23 3.52 44.00
CA SER A 647 46.30 4.51 43.86
C SER A 647 47.61 3.93 44.42
N VAL A 648 48.55 3.61 43.53
CA VAL A 648 49.94 3.36 43.90
C VAL A 648 50.70 4.69 43.78
N ARG A 649 51.56 4.96 44.77
CA ARG A 649 52.35 6.19 44.92
C ARG A 649 53.53 6.26 43.94
#